data_AF-A0A1G1A6E0-F1
#
_entry.id   AF-A0A1G1A6E0-F1
#
_cell.length_a   1.000
_cell.length_b   1.000
_cell.length_c   1.000
_cell.angle_alpha   90.00
_cell.angle_beta   90.00
_cell.angle_gamma   90.00
#
_symmetry.space_group_name_H-M   'P 1'
#
loop_
_entity.id
_entity.type
_entity.pdbx_description
1 polymer ?
#
loop_
_entity_poly.entity_id
_entity_poly.type
_entity_poly.pdbx_seq_one_letter_code
_entity_poly.pdbx_strand_id
1 'polypeptide(L)'
;MKHGAVMLLHHAASDRATRWLYTVTVCMALWAGTSYANFDTGTVTDLTVWLKADTGVITNGAGTVVNWLDQSGNGYNGINSAAGNPTFTADSAELDHMPALVFDGSDSGITLGILDSSFPTAATLFVVASIDNDTGYNLFITRNNATWWRYHGDSRAYPGMFRASRLESYATTPDNGACLFQVDSSASLWQMFINGASPGVAAANYLAGDATGYRIGYGPDAGGFQGHIAEVLIYSRALSSNEAIKVGGYLVEKYALPAPIIDPDLPAINNGSGVSNLTATTALLCGNLVRTGRSATAVSVYYGLSDGGMNPGAWDVAHHFGVTNPTALPARCTYAASSLLANRAYYYTYAASNASDRIWPKTREHFITGNVWLEKLADASEIGFTPGTVRVCRVATATNCTLKVNYQKTGGDAVSGLDFAALSGYLTIPRGASNATFVITPLANWIKQTDSTLELTVDAGGYLIGSASNISMTIHNEPPPSAPTNAWSAVAPGNASTAANWTAGHAPRTNEIALLAGVFSQQPMTWDVTNAVAAWHQAADYTGTVTIPTTYGPAFPVMAITGNCQVLGGTWTHPVGSVANTEVNRLRVAVGGDFTLGGNATINLNEKGFAAQYYGGYGPGRSGVDGNYERGVSHGGLGGNSSSGTPVSWNKVYGSIASPTNLGSSTSTSGGGALYLTVQGVATVDGTINAKGGNGSYIAASAGGSIYLVVGTLAGTGTLSVAGGATWGQGGGAGGGGRIAVILNTGSTFGSVAMKAHGGTSSPSQSGAAGTIYRQTSAQATGEGSVIIDNNNIATTSAMTMATPNEPDMTQFSEVILTNRGFLALNTNTMLDWIAQPNLRVYGPNQSLLMAQNTNNISLASDFNMANFALYLYTNLTVAGDMLVSNAIFSLAVPIQPNLVVQGNLHVATNGSMTHWLGNESYRLNCQVNGNFTLDAGGSINVNGLGFFPGTGPGKGSANNANTAPAASHGGLGAPNPGVAGQPVTYGSILAPTNFGSGAHSYGGGAVEIHVAGTSTVNGIISAKSGTPGLAVGSGGSIYLVTGWLEGNGTLDVSSTDFGYNPAPSQNGGGGGRIAVCLTHSSSFGSVAMNAYGCKANGAPYAGAAGTIYQQTAAQAAGLGTILVNNNGVITAPNLTTQLPPYTNGSSVASLRYVTLKATNAANVELLGDLVMGDLYVCDDTSRLRLNGHTLKLQASYHDDWGTDSRVVYDGGQIIWTVAGTVLILQ
;
A
#
# COMPACT_ATOMS: atom_id res chain seq x y z
N MET A 1 40.41 37.31 7.81
CA MET A 1 40.28 38.77 7.62
C MET A 1 39.72 39.03 6.22
N LYS A 2 38.70 39.90 6.08
CA LYS A 2 38.15 40.54 4.85
C LYS A 2 37.62 39.57 3.74
N HIS A 3 36.31 39.57 3.38
CA HIS A 3 35.54 40.59 2.60
C HIS A 3 36.09 40.76 1.16
N GLY A 4 35.38 40.89 0.03
CA GLY A 4 33.96 41.04 -0.36
C GLY A 4 33.92 41.63 -1.81
N ALA A 5 32.81 41.89 -2.52
CA ALA A 5 31.38 41.56 -2.37
C ALA A 5 30.59 41.91 -3.67
N VAL A 6 29.48 41.20 -3.95
CA VAL A 6 28.21 41.63 -4.60
C VAL A 6 28.18 42.77 -5.65
N MET A 7 27.63 42.50 -6.85
CA MET A 7 26.92 43.45 -7.74
C MET A 7 26.05 42.61 -8.72
N LEU A 8 24.71 42.57 -8.76
CA LEU A 8 23.60 43.53 -8.73
C LEU A 8 23.30 44.16 -10.11
N LEU A 9 22.17 43.75 -10.73
CA LEU A 9 21.50 44.46 -11.83
C LEU A 9 19.98 44.40 -11.58
N HIS A 10 19.30 45.52 -11.80
CA HIS A 10 17.91 45.76 -11.38
C HIS A 10 17.25 46.73 -12.38
N HIS A 11 16.04 46.42 -12.87
CA HIS A 11 14.94 47.32 -13.28
C HIS A 11 13.91 46.54 -14.15
N ALA A 12 12.64 46.93 -14.30
CA ALA A 12 11.58 47.17 -13.31
C ALA A 12 10.27 47.56 -14.04
N ALA A 13 9.23 46.73 -13.98
CA ALA A 13 7.82 47.05 -14.28
C ALA A 13 6.95 45.86 -13.83
N SER A 14 6.44 45.83 -12.59
CA SER A 14 5.19 46.47 -12.16
C SER A 14 3.92 45.63 -12.37
N ASP A 15 3.73 44.57 -11.57
CA ASP A 15 2.38 44.26 -11.04
C ASP A 15 2.43 43.54 -9.68
N ARG A 16 1.33 43.59 -8.92
CA ARG A 16 1.27 43.40 -7.45
C ARG A 16 1.24 41.93 -6.97
N ALA A 17 1.57 40.95 -7.81
CA ALA A 17 1.43 39.52 -7.47
C ALA A 17 2.63 38.91 -6.69
N THR A 18 3.85 39.45 -6.83
CA THR A 18 5.08 38.79 -6.35
C THR A 18 5.44 39.04 -4.88
N ARG A 19 4.62 39.76 -4.12
CA ARG A 19 4.91 40.09 -2.70
C ARG A 19 4.31 39.12 -1.66
N TRP A 20 3.57 38.10 -2.09
CA TRP A 20 3.06 37.02 -1.23
C TRP A 20 3.92 35.75 -1.23
N LEU A 21 4.91 35.64 -2.11
CA LEU A 21 5.67 34.39 -2.34
C LEU A 21 7.03 34.30 -1.62
N TYR A 22 7.38 35.28 -0.76
CA TYR A 22 8.64 35.27 0.01
C TYR A 22 8.46 35.25 1.53
N THR A 23 7.22 35.19 2.03
CA THR A 23 6.91 35.15 3.48
C THR A 23 6.24 33.84 3.92
N VAL A 24 6.07 32.87 3.00
CA VAL A 24 5.52 31.53 3.30
C VAL A 24 6.63 30.46 3.34
N THR A 25 7.70 30.64 2.57
CA THR A 25 8.81 29.67 2.41
C THR A 25 9.73 29.55 3.63
N VAL A 26 9.61 30.42 4.64
CA VAL A 26 10.50 30.44 5.83
C VAL A 26 9.78 29.94 7.11
N CYS A 27 8.48 29.65 7.06
CA CYS A 27 7.73 29.13 8.22
C CYS A 27 7.17 27.70 8.06
N MET A 28 7.38 27.04 6.91
CA MET A 28 7.11 25.60 6.76
C MET A 28 8.37 24.72 6.80
N ALA A 29 9.57 25.31 6.75
CA ALA A 29 10.85 24.59 6.70
C ALA A 29 11.40 24.10 8.06
N LEU A 30 10.60 24.16 9.14
CA LEU A 30 11.02 23.73 10.49
C LEU A 30 10.22 22.56 11.06
N TRP A 31 9.19 22.08 10.36
CA TRP A 31 8.44 20.85 10.66
C TRP A 31 8.21 20.01 9.39
N ALA A 32 9.12 20.11 8.41
CA ALA A 32 9.32 19.03 7.46
C ALA A 32 9.98 17.87 8.23
N GLY A 33 9.18 16.90 8.67
CA GLY A 33 9.67 15.72 9.36
C GLY A 33 10.68 14.99 8.48
N THR A 34 11.94 14.96 8.90
CA THR A 34 12.91 14.00 8.39
C THR A 34 12.37 12.61 8.70
N SER A 35 11.99 11.84 7.68
CA SER A 35 11.52 10.48 7.88
C SER A 35 12.68 9.59 8.33
N TYR A 36 12.55 9.03 9.54
CA TYR A 36 13.46 8.04 10.12
C TYR A 36 13.06 6.60 9.80
N ALA A 37 11.97 6.35 9.06
CA ALA A 37 11.52 5.02 8.63
C ALA A 37 12.59 4.15 7.91
N ASN A 38 13.60 4.78 7.30
CA ASN A 38 14.74 4.10 6.66
C ASN A 38 16.06 4.22 7.47
N PHE A 39 16.00 4.66 8.73
CA PHE A 39 17.18 4.77 9.58
C PHE A 39 17.53 3.40 10.19
N ASP A 40 18.72 2.91 9.89
CA ASP A 40 19.27 1.70 10.52
C ASP A 40 19.90 2.06 11.88
N THR A 41 19.28 1.57 12.96
CA THR A 41 19.76 1.75 14.35
C THR A 41 21.11 1.11 14.62
N GLY A 42 21.53 0.11 13.82
CA GLY A 42 22.85 -0.49 13.84
C GLY A 42 23.97 0.46 13.38
N THR A 43 23.64 1.59 12.76
CA THR A 43 24.63 2.63 12.42
C THR A 43 25.05 3.50 13.61
N VAL A 44 24.36 3.43 14.75
CA VAL A 44 24.79 4.05 16.00
C VAL A 44 25.74 3.10 16.71
N THR A 45 26.97 3.55 17.00
CA THR A 45 27.99 2.71 17.62
C THR A 45 27.57 2.22 19.00
N ASP A 46 28.15 1.09 19.42
CA ASP A 46 28.03 0.53 20.77
C ASP A 46 26.63 -0.03 21.11
N LEU A 47 25.80 -0.29 20.09
CA LEU A 47 24.58 -1.11 20.19
C LEU A 47 24.97 -2.51 20.66
N THR A 48 24.54 -2.85 21.88
CA THR A 48 24.98 -4.04 22.62
C THR A 48 23.92 -5.13 22.62
N VAL A 49 22.63 -4.77 22.62
CA VAL A 49 21.49 -5.71 22.50
C VAL A 49 20.45 -5.09 21.58
N TRP A 50 19.90 -5.86 20.65
CA TRP A 50 18.81 -5.44 19.78
C TRP A 50 17.82 -6.60 19.53
N LEU A 51 16.66 -6.55 20.17
CA LEU A 51 15.59 -7.54 20.03
C LEU A 51 14.42 -6.88 19.31
N LYS A 52 14.00 -7.40 18.17
CA LYS A 52 12.91 -6.85 17.35
C LYS A 52 11.92 -7.94 16.96
N ALA A 53 10.63 -7.73 17.18
CA ALA A 53 9.65 -8.81 17.04
C ALA A 53 9.32 -9.14 15.57
N ASP A 54 9.54 -8.19 14.66
CA ASP A 54 9.45 -8.37 13.20
C ASP A 54 10.60 -9.18 12.59
N THR A 55 11.66 -9.50 13.35
CA THR A 55 12.77 -10.34 12.86
C THR A 55 13.48 -11.07 14.00
N GLY A 56 13.45 -12.40 14.00
CA GLY A 56 14.21 -13.22 14.94
C GLY A 56 13.40 -13.82 16.09
N VAL A 57 12.08 -13.70 16.10
CA VAL A 57 11.23 -14.48 17.02
C VAL A 57 11.11 -15.92 16.51
N ILE A 58 11.42 -16.89 17.36
CA ILE A 58 11.25 -18.32 17.11
C ILE A 58 10.20 -18.83 18.09
N THR A 59 9.14 -19.44 17.55
CA THR A 59 8.05 -20.04 18.34
C THR A 59 8.05 -21.57 18.25
N ASN A 60 7.39 -22.22 19.20
CA ASN A 60 7.02 -23.62 19.11
C ASN A 60 5.71 -23.80 18.31
N GLY A 61 5.28 -25.05 18.10
CA GLY A 61 4.05 -25.38 17.38
C GLY A 61 2.73 -24.90 18.03
N ALA A 62 2.79 -24.29 19.22
CA ALA A 62 1.66 -23.67 19.91
C ALA A 62 1.70 -22.13 19.88
N GLY A 63 2.65 -21.51 19.17
CA GLY A 63 2.79 -20.05 19.09
C GLY A 63 3.49 -19.41 20.29
N THR A 64 3.89 -20.20 21.28
CA THR A 64 4.73 -19.75 22.41
C THR A 64 6.14 -19.45 21.93
N VAL A 65 6.73 -18.34 22.36
CA VAL A 65 8.12 -18.00 22.06
C VAL A 65 9.08 -18.99 22.73
N VAL A 66 10.20 -19.24 22.05
CA VAL A 66 11.31 -20.10 22.50
C VAL A 66 12.62 -19.32 22.52
N ASN A 67 12.85 -18.53 21.45
CA ASN A 67 13.97 -17.59 21.35
C ASN A 67 13.48 -16.28 20.74
N TRP A 68 14.09 -15.18 21.18
CA TRP A 68 14.05 -13.88 20.52
C TRP A 68 15.49 -13.50 20.17
N LEU A 69 15.87 -13.62 18.90
CA LEU A 69 17.25 -13.50 18.48
C LEU A 69 17.75 -12.04 18.51
N ASP A 70 18.96 -11.85 19.04
CA ASP A 70 19.65 -10.56 19.08
C ASP A 70 20.25 -10.19 17.72
N GLN A 71 19.83 -9.04 17.20
CA GLN A 71 20.22 -8.48 15.91
C GLN A 71 21.42 -7.52 16.01
N SER A 72 21.95 -7.24 17.21
CA SER A 72 23.14 -6.40 17.39
C SER A 72 24.43 -7.06 16.91
N GLY A 73 24.39 -8.39 16.68
CA GLY A 73 25.56 -9.21 16.33
C GLY A 73 26.31 -9.77 17.55
N ASN A 74 25.95 -9.39 18.78
CA ASN A 74 26.61 -9.86 20.00
C ASN A 74 26.04 -11.20 20.53
N GLY A 75 24.82 -11.57 20.11
CA GLY A 75 24.22 -12.88 20.39
C GLY A 75 23.53 -12.99 21.74
N TYR A 76 23.15 -11.87 22.37
CA TYR A 76 22.40 -11.83 23.63
C TYR A 76 20.90 -12.14 23.41
N ASN A 77 20.63 -13.30 22.84
CA ASN A 77 19.28 -13.75 22.51
C ASN A 77 18.40 -13.81 23.76
N GLY A 78 17.19 -13.27 23.67
CA GLY A 78 16.12 -13.57 24.61
C GLY A 78 15.81 -15.06 24.57
N ILE A 79 15.84 -15.69 25.74
CA ILE A 79 15.44 -17.09 25.92
C ILE A 79 14.36 -17.19 26.98
N ASN A 80 13.64 -18.31 26.96
CA ASN A 80 12.53 -18.59 27.85
C ASN A 80 12.90 -18.46 29.33
N SER A 81 12.00 -17.80 30.07
CA SER A 81 12.09 -17.62 31.52
C SER A 81 11.57 -18.86 32.27
N ALA A 82 11.89 -18.96 33.55
CA ALA A 82 11.38 -20.03 34.43
C ALA A 82 9.95 -19.76 34.96
N ALA A 83 9.52 -18.50 34.90
CA ALA A 83 8.13 -18.07 34.95
C ALA A 83 7.70 -17.81 33.50
N GLY A 84 6.53 -18.32 33.07
CA GLY A 84 5.80 -18.13 31.81
C GLY A 84 6.53 -17.76 30.52
N ASN A 85 6.07 -18.26 29.36
CA ASN A 85 6.62 -17.83 28.07
C ASN A 85 5.59 -17.03 27.27
N PRO A 86 5.92 -15.82 26.80
CA PRO A 86 5.01 -15.03 25.99
C PRO A 86 4.67 -15.73 24.67
N THR A 87 3.56 -15.35 24.05
CA THR A 87 3.21 -15.77 22.69
C THR A 87 3.61 -14.72 21.66
N PHE A 88 3.60 -15.08 20.38
CA PHE A 88 3.88 -14.15 19.29
C PHE A 88 2.60 -13.73 18.58
N THR A 89 2.42 -12.42 18.37
CA THR A 89 1.47 -11.89 17.38
C THR A 89 2.23 -11.27 16.22
N ALA A 90 1.77 -11.53 15.00
CA ALA A 90 2.24 -10.85 13.79
C ALA A 90 1.49 -9.55 13.51
N ASP A 91 0.43 -9.27 14.26
CA ASP A 91 -0.54 -8.18 14.05
C ASP A 91 -0.95 -7.62 15.42
N SER A 92 -0.24 -6.58 15.89
CA SER A 92 -0.57 -5.83 17.11
C SER A 92 -1.27 -4.52 16.73
N ALA A 93 -2.60 -4.47 16.85
CA ALA A 93 -3.40 -3.31 16.45
C ALA A 93 -2.97 -2.00 17.13
N GLU A 94 -2.51 -2.05 18.38
CA GLU A 94 -2.04 -0.90 19.14
C GLU A 94 -0.66 -0.39 18.68
N LEU A 95 0.11 -1.21 17.95
CA LEU A 95 1.47 -0.93 17.49
C LEU A 95 1.52 -0.92 15.96
N ASP A 96 0.53 -0.27 15.34
CA ASP A 96 0.37 -0.11 13.88
C ASP A 96 0.39 -1.43 13.09
N HIS A 97 -0.29 -2.46 13.61
CA HIS A 97 -0.34 -3.81 13.04
C HIS A 97 1.04 -4.50 12.91
N MET A 98 2.06 -4.00 13.60
CA MET A 98 3.40 -4.60 13.59
C MET A 98 3.49 -5.83 14.51
N PRO A 99 4.44 -6.75 14.25
CA PRO A 99 4.66 -7.91 15.11
C PRO A 99 5.13 -7.53 16.53
N ALA A 100 4.71 -8.33 17.52
CA ALA A 100 5.06 -8.15 18.93
C ALA A 100 5.02 -9.48 19.72
N LEU A 101 5.66 -9.50 20.89
CA LEU A 101 5.48 -10.55 21.91
C LEU A 101 4.35 -10.16 22.85
N VAL A 102 3.42 -11.08 23.09
CA VAL A 102 2.23 -10.91 23.95
C VAL A 102 2.49 -11.53 25.32
N PHE A 103 2.34 -10.73 26.37
CA PHE A 103 2.54 -11.10 27.77
C PHE A 103 1.21 -11.06 28.54
N ASP A 104 1.05 -11.98 29.49
CA ASP A 104 -0.24 -12.36 30.11
C ASP A 104 -0.55 -11.70 31.47
N GLY A 105 0.27 -10.75 31.93
CA GLY A 105 0.15 -10.12 33.26
C GLY A 105 0.45 -11.03 34.45
N SER A 106 0.69 -12.33 34.22
CA SER A 106 0.72 -13.35 35.26
C SER A 106 2.15 -13.80 35.53
N ASP A 107 2.77 -14.50 34.56
CA ASP A 107 4.11 -15.06 34.72
C ASP A 107 4.96 -15.03 33.44
N SER A 108 4.39 -14.63 32.29
CA SER A 108 5.13 -14.50 31.02
C SER A 108 6.38 -13.61 31.12
N GLY A 109 7.54 -14.12 30.69
CA GLY A 109 8.80 -13.39 30.69
C GLY A 109 9.87 -13.93 29.74
N ILE A 110 10.90 -13.12 29.49
CA ILE A 110 12.11 -13.48 28.72
C ILE A 110 13.34 -13.11 29.55
N THR A 111 14.41 -13.92 29.49
CA THR A 111 15.71 -13.63 30.11
C THR A 111 16.81 -13.49 29.06
N LEU A 112 17.77 -12.59 29.33
CA LEU A 112 18.98 -12.40 28.51
C LEU A 112 20.24 -12.98 29.19
N GLY A 113 20.12 -13.44 30.44
CA GLY A 113 21.27 -13.87 31.25
C GLY A 113 21.97 -12.70 31.95
N ILE A 114 23.27 -12.82 32.20
CA ILE A 114 24.07 -11.84 32.95
C ILE A 114 24.93 -11.03 31.96
N LEU A 115 24.63 -9.75 31.81
CA LEU A 115 25.29 -8.82 30.87
C LEU A 115 26.06 -7.68 31.60
N ASP A 116 26.27 -7.78 32.91
CA ASP A 116 26.88 -6.72 33.73
C ASP A 116 28.23 -6.19 33.18
N SER A 117 29.11 -7.10 32.75
CA SER A 117 30.40 -6.78 32.12
C SER A 117 30.29 -6.02 30.78
N SER A 118 29.15 -6.08 30.10
CA SER A 118 28.90 -5.41 28.81
C SER A 118 28.52 -3.94 28.96
N PHE A 119 28.21 -3.49 30.19
CA PHE A 119 27.79 -2.11 30.50
C PHE A 119 28.68 -1.52 31.61
N PRO A 120 29.98 -1.27 31.37
CA PRO A 120 30.92 -0.98 32.45
C PRO A 120 30.78 0.41 33.10
N THR A 121 30.21 1.40 32.40
CA THR A 121 30.21 2.82 32.86
C THR A 121 28.93 3.61 32.61
N ALA A 122 28.14 3.21 31.62
CA ALA A 122 26.86 3.83 31.27
C ALA A 122 25.99 2.86 30.45
N ALA A 123 24.71 3.18 30.33
CA ALA A 123 23.81 2.51 29.39
C ALA A 123 22.69 3.46 28.94
N THR A 124 22.25 3.32 27.69
CA THR A 124 20.98 3.88 27.19
C THR A 124 20.10 2.72 26.71
N LEU A 125 18.90 2.60 27.28
CA LEU A 125 17.88 1.60 26.98
C LEU A 125 16.71 2.24 26.22
N PHE A 126 16.15 1.54 25.23
CA PHE A 126 14.85 1.81 24.61
C PHE A 126 13.96 0.56 24.67
N VAL A 127 12.67 0.75 24.93
CA VAL A 127 11.62 -0.30 24.90
C VAL A 127 10.37 0.24 24.23
N VAL A 128 9.89 -0.44 23.18
CA VAL A 128 8.57 -0.21 22.57
C VAL A 128 7.59 -1.25 23.11
N ALA A 129 6.52 -0.78 23.76
CA ALA A 129 5.48 -1.62 24.32
C ALA A 129 4.08 -0.99 24.19
N SER A 130 3.05 -1.83 24.11
CA SER A 130 1.66 -1.44 24.37
C SER A 130 1.20 -2.08 25.66
N ILE A 131 0.71 -1.29 26.60
CA ILE A 131 0.20 -1.76 27.88
C ILE A 131 -1.29 -2.08 27.73
N ASP A 132 -1.78 -3.21 28.24
CA ASP A 132 -3.22 -3.55 28.24
C ASP A 132 -3.80 -3.48 29.65
N ASN A 133 -4.34 -2.30 30.00
CA ASN A 133 -5.05 -2.01 31.27
C ASN A 133 -4.28 -2.40 32.55
N ASP A 134 -2.96 -2.48 32.46
CA ASP A 134 -2.09 -2.97 33.52
C ASP A 134 -1.77 -1.88 34.55
N THR A 135 -2.23 -2.11 35.77
CA THR A 135 -2.05 -1.18 36.88
C THR A 135 -0.78 -1.42 37.71
N GLY A 136 -0.01 -2.48 37.45
CA GLY A 136 1.19 -2.79 38.24
C GLY A 136 2.16 -3.79 37.62
N TYR A 137 3.12 -3.30 36.83
CA TYR A 137 3.96 -4.13 35.94
C TYR A 137 5.46 -3.83 35.97
N ASN A 138 6.21 -4.72 35.30
CA ASN A 138 7.63 -4.58 34.97
C ASN A 138 7.94 -4.87 33.50
N LEU A 139 8.49 -3.89 32.78
CA LEU A 139 8.91 -4.04 31.39
C LEU A 139 10.33 -4.63 31.26
N PHE A 140 11.30 -4.03 31.96
CA PHE A 140 12.72 -4.39 31.86
C PHE A 140 13.42 -4.29 33.22
N ILE A 141 14.23 -5.30 33.56
CA ILE A 141 14.92 -5.44 34.85
C ILE A 141 16.39 -5.82 34.59
N THR A 142 17.35 -5.18 35.27
CA THR A 142 18.78 -5.56 35.22
C THR A 142 19.29 -6.25 36.49
N ARG A 143 18.48 -6.27 37.56
CA ARG A 143 18.76 -6.95 38.84
C ARG A 143 17.52 -7.10 39.72
N ASN A 144 17.54 -8.02 40.69
CA ASN A 144 16.47 -8.18 41.69
C ASN A 144 16.56 -7.11 42.80
N ASN A 145 16.07 -5.90 42.53
CA ASN A 145 15.94 -4.81 43.51
C ASN A 145 14.49 -4.33 43.70
N ALA A 146 13.52 -5.25 43.55
CA ALA A 146 12.08 -5.02 43.69
C ALA A 146 11.60 -3.77 42.93
N THR A 147 12.02 -3.63 41.67
CA THR A 147 11.60 -2.54 40.80
C THR A 147 10.18 -2.72 40.33
N TRP A 148 9.55 -1.61 40.00
CA TRP A 148 8.26 -1.56 39.35
C TRP A 148 8.33 -0.48 38.27
N TRP A 149 7.89 -0.79 37.05
CA TRP A 149 7.63 0.26 36.06
C TRP A 149 6.31 0.96 36.37
N ARG A 150 5.36 0.26 36.98
CA ARG A 150 4.18 0.84 37.64
C ARG A 150 3.88 0.05 38.92
N TYR A 151 3.63 0.72 40.03
CA TYR A 151 3.21 0.09 41.29
C TYR A 151 1.70 0.25 41.48
N HIS A 152 1.01 -0.87 41.66
CA HIS A 152 -0.45 -0.93 41.79
C HIS A 152 -1.00 -0.14 43.00
N GLY A 153 -0.19 0.07 44.05
CA GLY A 153 -0.63 0.75 45.26
C GLY A 153 -0.73 2.29 45.15
N ASP A 154 -0.04 2.92 44.19
CA ASP A 154 0.01 4.39 44.08
C ASP A 154 0.11 4.94 42.64
N SER A 155 0.08 4.08 41.62
CA SER A 155 0.22 4.43 40.19
C SER A 155 1.55 5.11 39.82
N ARG A 156 2.62 4.91 40.61
CA ARG A 156 3.96 5.45 40.34
C ARG A 156 4.96 4.38 39.93
N ALA A 157 5.98 4.81 39.21
CA ALA A 157 7.15 4.02 38.85
C ALA A 157 8.18 4.01 39.98
N TYR A 158 8.76 2.83 40.19
CA TYR A 158 9.87 2.55 41.09
C TYR A 158 11.06 1.96 40.31
N PRO A 159 11.63 2.70 39.34
CA PRO A 159 12.61 2.18 38.39
C PRO A 159 13.99 2.00 39.03
N GLY A 160 14.72 0.98 38.60
CA GLY A 160 16.05 0.65 39.13
C GLY A 160 16.97 -0.07 38.14
N MET A 161 16.61 -0.07 36.85
CA MET A 161 17.46 -0.55 35.76
C MET A 161 18.73 0.30 35.65
N PHE A 162 19.86 -0.36 35.41
CA PHE A 162 21.19 0.26 35.39
C PHE A 162 21.54 1.08 36.65
N ARG A 163 20.95 0.74 37.81
CA ARG A 163 21.06 1.50 39.06
C ARG A 163 21.27 0.60 40.30
N ALA A 164 22.14 1.02 41.21
CA ALA A 164 22.47 0.25 42.41
C ALA A 164 21.30 0.16 43.42
N SER A 165 20.40 1.15 43.42
CA SER A 165 19.12 1.12 44.15
C SER A 165 18.00 1.64 43.25
N ARG A 166 16.76 1.17 43.47
CA ARG A 166 15.59 1.74 42.79
C ARG A 166 15.34 3.18 43.24
N LEU A 167 14.57 3.92 42.45
CA LEU A 167 13.97 5.18 42.86
C LEU A 167 12.61 4.90 43.51
N GLU A 168 12.25 5.64 44.54
CA GLU A 168 10.94 5.55 45.16
C GLU A 168 10.01 6.60 44.51
N SER A 169 8.80 6.21 44.10
CA SER A 169 7.74 7.16 43.69
C SER A 169 8.14 8.13 42.56
N TYR A 170 8.97 7.69 41.59
CA TYR A 170 9.67 8.59 40.66
C TYR A 170 8.76 9.34 39.68
N ALA A 171 7.77 8.66 39.08
CA ALA A 171 6.93 9.24 38.04
C ALA A 171 5.62 8.48 37.86
N THR A 172 4.57 9.11 37.34
CA THR A 172 3.40 8.39 36.82
C THR A 172 3.74 7.76 35.48
N THR A 173 3.41 6.48 35.31
CA THR A 173 3.55 5.72 34.06
C THR A 173 2.18 5.46 33.39
N PRO A 174 2.14 5.05 32.11
CA PRO A 174 0.91 4.60 31.45
C PRO A 174 0.39 3.29 32.06
N ASP A 175 -0.93 3.07 32.03
CA ASP A 175 -1.61 1.79 32.28
C ASP A 175 -2.32 1.24 31.04
N ASN A 176 -2.34 1.98 29.92
CA ASN A 176 -2.92 1.51 28.67
C ASN A 176 -2.24 2.17 27.45
N GLY A 177 -2.18 1.44 26.34
CA GLY A 177 -1.79 1.92 25.01
C GLY A 177 -0.28 1.94 24.72
N ALA A 178 0.03 2.26 23.46
CA ALA A 178 1.38 2.21 22.90
C ALA A 178 2.31 3.32 23.38
N CYS A 179 3.52 2.94 23.78
CA CYS A 179 4.50 3.78 24.43
C CYS A 179 5.95 3.46 24.03
N LEU A 180 6.76 4.50 23.90
CA LEU A 180 8.23 4.41 23.87
C LEU A 180 8.78 4.79 25.24
N PHE A 181 9.53 3.87 25.85
CA PHE A 181 10.31 4.14 27.05
C PHE A 181 11.79 4.26 26.70
N GLN A 182 12.47 5.24 27.29
CA GLN A 182 13.93 5.38 27.23
C GLN A 182 14.49 5.57 28.65
N VAL A 183 15.64 4.98 28.96
CA VAL A 183 16.42 5.29 30.17
C VAL A 183 17.87 5.56 29.81
N ASP A 184 18.39 6.69 30.30
CA ASP A 184 19.80 7.03 30.27
C ASP A 184 20.38 6.88 31.69
N SER A 185 21.43 6.09 31.85
CA SER A 185 22.11 5.93 33.13
C SER A 185 23.62 5.97 33.00
N SER A 186 24.28 6.70 33.90
CA SER A 186 25.73 6.83 33.97
C SER A 186 26.19 7.25 35.36
N ALA A 187 27.50 7.36 35.56
CA ALA A 187 28.08 7.94 36.77
C ALA A 187 27.71 9.42 37.02
N SER A 188 27.11 10.14 36.06
CA SER A 188 26.73 11.55 36.19
C SER A 188 25.23 11.80 36.38
N LEU A 189 24.36 10.91 35.89
CA LEU A 189 22.90 11.02 36.06
C LEU A 189 22.17 9.68 35.90
N TRP A 190 20.94 9.62 36.39
CA TRP A 190 19.93 8.64 35.96
C TRP A 190 18.67 9.39 35.53
N GLN A 191 18.11 9.06 34.35
CA GLN A 191 16.91 9.72 33.84
C GLN A 191 16.08 8.77 32.96
N MET A 192 14.76 8.81 33.11
CA MET A 192 13.82 8.13 32.23
C MET A 192 13.03 9.13 31.38
N PHE A 193 12.66 8.70 30.17
CA PHE A 193 11.72 9.36 29.28
C PHE A 193 10.59 8.37 28.93
N ILE A 194 9.37 8.88 28.86
CA ILE A 194 8.18 8.17 28.39
C ILE A 194 7.63 9.03 27.25
N ASN A 195 7.50 8.48 26.04
CA ASN A 195 6.97 9.21 24.89
C ASN A 195 7.70 10.55 24.66
N GLY A 196 9.04 10.54 24.77
CA GLY A 196 9.91 11.73 24.65
C GLY A 196 9.86 12.72 25.83
N ALA A 197 8.99 12.53 26.82
CA ALA A 197 8.87 13.39 28.00
C ALA A 197 9.61 12.79 29.20
N SER A 198 10.44 13.58 29.89
CA SER A 198 11.09 13.14 31.14
C SER A 198 10.43 13.77 32.37
N PRO A 199 10.13 12.98 33.42
CA PRO A 199 9.68 13.48 34.73
C PRO A 199 10.74 14.30 35.49
N GLY A 200 12.03 14.11 35.22
CA GLY A 200 13.13 14.84 35.86
C GLY A 200 14.43 14.04 35.97
N VAL A 201 15.55 14.71 36.26
CA VAL A 201 16.86 14.05 36.45
C VAL A 201 16.99 13.56 37.89
N ALA A 202 17.39 12.31 38.09
CA ALA A 202 17.70 11.75 39.40
C ALA A 202 19.22 11.67 39.65
N ALA A 203 19.61 11.65 40.93
CA ALA A 203 21.00 11.50 41.34
C ALA A 203 21.60 10.18 40.81
N ALA A 204 22.82 10.30 40.25
CA ALA A 204 23.59 9.19 39.72
C ALA A 204 23.83 8.11 40.79
N ASN A 205 23.59 6.86 40.40
CA ASN A 205 23.84 5.69 41.23
C ASN A 205 24.02 4.45 40.34
N TYR A 206 24.89 4.58 39.34
CA TYR A 206 25.03 3.60 38.25
C TYR A 206 25.45 2.21 38.76
N LEU A 207 24.79 1.18 38.25
CA LEU A 207 25.24 -0.21 38.37
C LEU A 207 24.64 -1.01 37.20
N ALA A 208 25.47 -1.63 36.37
CA ALA A 208 25.05 -2.39 35.20
C ALA A 208 23.87 -3.36 35.49
N GLY A 209 24.12 -4.28 36.41
CA GLY A 209 23.19 -5.30 36.89
C GLY A 209 23.87 -6.12 37.97
N ASP A 210 23.39 -7.33 38.22
CA ASP A 210 24.10 -8.32 39.03
C ASP A 210 23.79 -9.76 38.58
N ALA A 211 24.23 -10.74 39.37
CA ALA A 211 24.09 -12.17 39.09
C ALA A 211 22.64 -12.68 38.99
N THR A 212 21.60 -11.87 39.27
CA THR A 212 20.20 -12.29 39.09
C THR A 212 19.70 -12.16 37.64
N GLY A 213 20.49 -11.53 36.77
CA GLY A 213 20.29 -11.48 35.32
C GLY A 213 19.27 -10.44 34.84
N TYR A 214 19.32 -10.19 33.53
CA TYR A 214 18.49 -9.24 32.80
C TYR A 214 17.20 -9.91 32.32
N ARG A 215 16.05 -9.28 32.56
CA ARG A 215 14.71 -9.86 32.32
C ARG A 215 13.77 -8.86 31.69
N ILE A 216 12.83 -9.38 30.88
CA ILE A 216 11.80 -8.65 30.16
C ILE A 216 10.44 -9.22 30.55
N GLY A 217 9.47 -8.36 30.85
CA GLY A 217 8.07 -8.72 31.12
C GLY A 217 7.76 -9.36 32.48
N TYR A 218 8.76 -9.82 33.25
CA TYR A 218 8.53 -10.47 34.56
C TYR A 218 9.56 -10.07 35.63
N GLY A 219 9.09 -9.82 36.86
CA GLY A 219 9.93 -9.54 38.03
C GLY A 219 9.51 -10.32 39.28
N PRO A 220 10.46 -10.94 40.01
CA PRO A 220 10.14 -11.56 41.31
C PRO A 220 9.63 -10.49 42.28
N ASP A 221 8.60 -10.88 43.05
CA ASP A 221 7.82 -10.02 43.96
C ASP A 221 7.05 -8.85 43.30
N ALA A 222 7.06 -8.75 41.97
CA ALA A 222 6.64 -7.52 41.27
C ALA A 222 5.75 -7.70 40.02
N GLY A 223 5.10 -8.86 39.90
CA GLY A 223 4.11 -9.15 38.85
C GLY A 223 4.68 -9.47 37.46
N GLY A 224 3.81 -9.99 36.59
CA GLY A 224 4.04 -10.05 35.15
C GLY A 224 3.54 -8.76 34.48
N PHE A 225 3.95 -8.55 33.22
CA PHE A 225 3.45 -7.48 32.36
C PHE A 225 2.26 -7.97 31.53
N GLN A 226 1.17 -7.21 31.48
CA GLN A 226 0.05 -7.44 30.57
C GLN A 226 0.14 -6.46 29.38
N GLY A 227 0.29 -7.03 28.18
CA GLY A 227 0.38 -6.25 26.94
C GLY A 227 1.43 -6.79 25.98
N HIS A 228 1.84 -5.95 25.03
CA HIS A 228 2.71 -6.30 23.92
C HIS A 228 4.08 -5.61 24.03
N ILE A 229 5.19 -6.30 23.73
CA ILE A 229 6.52 -5.70 23.59
C ILE A 229 7.06 -6.03 22.19
N ALA A 230 7.40 -5.01 21.41
CA ALA A 230 7.77 -5.16 20.00
C ALA A 230 9.27 -4.95 19.72
N GLU A 231 9.95 -4.06 20.45
CA GLU A 231 11.37 -3.81 20.21
C GLU A 231 12.11 -3.33 21.47
N VAL A 232 13.33 -3.82 21.67
CA VAL A 232 14.23 -3.48 22.78
C VAL A 232 15.63 -3.22 22.24
N LEU A 233 16.21 -2.05 22.53
CA LEU A 233 17.59 -1.70 22.17
C LEU A 233 18.35 -1.25 23.41
N ILE A 234 19.62 -1.66 23.52
CA ILE A 234 20.50 -1.26 24.62
C ILE A 234 21.88 -0.90 24.09
N TYR A 235 22.36 0.30 24.42
CA TYR A 235 23.70 0.81 24.09
C TYR A 235 24.59 0.82 25.34
N SER A 236 25.87 0.47 25.22
CA SER A 236 26.84 0.41 26.34
C SER A 236 27.44 1.77 26.75
N ARG A 237 26.80 2.85 26.31
CA ARG A 237 27.12 4.24 26.65
C ARG A 237 25.86 5.09 26.73
N ALA A 238 25.98 6.28 27.31
CA ALA A 238 24.98 7.32 27.12
C ALA A 238 24.99 7.81 25.66
N LEU A 239 23.84 7.83 25.00
CA LEU A 239 23.71 8.41 23.66
C LEU A 239 23.71 9.94 23.68
N SER A 240 24.29 10.56 22.65
CA SER A 240 24.08 11.98 22.39
C SER A 240 22.63 12.24 21.95
N SER A 241 22.16 13.47 22.12
CA SER A 241 20.76 13.82 21.83
C SER A 241 20.40 13.63 20.35
N ASN A 242 21.34 13.87 19.43
CA ASN A 242 21.16 13.60 18.00
C ASN A 242 21.05 12.08 17.68
N GLU A 243 21.73 11.22 18.45
CA GLU A 243 21.62 9.76 18.29
C GLU A 243 20.30 9.26 18.90
N ALA A 244 19.94 9.72 20.10
CA ALA A 244 18.67 9.40 20.74
C ALA A 244 17.46 9.86 19.92
N ILE A 245 17.54 11.02 19.27
CA ILE A 245 16.52 11.53 18.32
C ILE A 245 16.35 10.58 17.13
N LYS A 246 17.45 10.08 16.54
CA LYS A 246 17.39 9.16 15.39
C LYS A 246 16.81 7.79 15.76
N VAL A 247 17.28 7.20 16.86
CA VAL A 247 16.79 5.90 17.35
C VAL A 247 15.33 6.01 17.77
N GLY A 248 14.97 7.03 18.56
CA GLY A 248 13.58 7.29 18.95
C GLY A 248 12.67 7.60 17.76
N GLY A 249 13.18 8.32 16.75
CA GLY A 249 12.43 8.63 15.54
C GLY A 249 12.11 7.42 14.68
N TYR A 250 13.08 6.51 14.50
CA TYR A 250 12.86 5.21 13.88
C TYR A 250 11.74 4.43 14.58
N LEU A 251 11.78 4.34 15.92
CA LEU A 251 10.77 3.61 16.69
C LEU A 251 9.38 4.28 16.65
N VAL A 252 9.33 5.61 16.69
CA VAL A 252 8.06 6.36 16.61
C VAL A 252 7.40 6.18 15.25
N GLU A 253 8.15 6.28 14.15
CA GLU A 253 7.61 6.10 12.80
C GLU A 253 7.23 4.65 12.50
N LYS A 254 8.05 3.67 12.93
CA LYS A 254 7.82 2.24 12.69
C LYS A 254 6.56 1.68 13.38
N TYR A 255 6.18 2.25 14.53
CA TYR A 255 5.08 1.74 15.36
C TYR A 255 3.96 2.79 15.57
N ALA A 256 3.91 3.84 14.74
CA ALA A 256 2.96 4.96 14.80
C ALA A 256 2.72 5.54 16.21
N LEU A 257 3.78 5.64 17.02
CA LEU A 257 3.65 5.95 18.46
C LEU A 257 3.13 7.38 18.69
N PRO A 258 2.35 7.63 19.77
CA PRO A 258 1.59 8.88 19.96
C PRO A 258 2.43 10.10 20.39
N ALA A 259 3.70 10.20 19.98
CA ALA A 259 4.67 11.17 20.48
C ALA A 259 5.51 11.80 19.36
N PRO A 260 5.64 13.14 19.29
CA PRO A 260 6.68 13.76 18.47
C PRO A 260 8.05 13.49 19.08
N ILE A 261 9.09 13.42 18.24
CA ILE A 261 10.47 13.32 18.71
C ILE A 261 10.84 14.65 19.38
N ILE A 262 11.18 14.62 20.67
CA ILE A 262 11.56 15.80 21.45
C ILE A 262 13.01 15.63 21.89
N ASP A 263 13.85 16.65 21.62
CA ASP A 263 15.22 16.69 22.11
C ASP A 263 15.26 16.54 23.65
N PRO A 264 15.97 15.53 24.20
CA PRO A 264 16.03 15.27 25.64
C PRO A 264 16.77 16.38 26.43
N ASP A 265 17.63 17.17 25.80
CA ASP A 265 18.38 18.23 26.47
C ASP A 265 17.57 19.52 26.65
N LEU A 266 16.50 19.73 25.87
CA LEU A 266 15.73 20.97 25.89
C LEU A 266 14.78 21.09 27.11
N PRO A 267 14.62 22.31 27.69
CA PRO A 267 13.59 22.56 28.69
C PRO A 267 12.20 22.66 28.05
N ALA A 268 11.15 22.50 28.84
CA ALA A 268 9.76 22.67 28.40
C ALA A 268 8.96 23.48 29.41
N ILE A 269 8.13 24.40 28.93
CA ILE A 269 7.36 25.34 29.74
C ILE A 269 6.01 25.62 29.08
N ASN A 270 4.98 25.93 29.88
CA ASN A 270 3.67 26.36 29.40
C ASN A 270 3.18 27.61 30.16
N ASN A 271 2.12 28.26 29.65
CA ASN A 271 1.52 29.46 30.26
C ASN A 271 0.44 29.12 31.32
N GLY A 272 0.60 27.99 32.01
CA GLY A 272 -0.21 27.62 33.17
C GLY A 272 -1.71 27.59 32.89
N SER A 273 -2.49 28.20 33.78
CA SER A 273 -3.95 28.32 33.69
C SER A 273 -4.42 29.61 32.99
N GLY A 274 -3.58 30.26 32.20
CA GLY A 274 -3.89 31.56 31.60
C GLY A 274 -3.82 32.73 32.59
N VAL A 275 -4.63 33.76 32.35
CA VAL A 275 -4.70 34.98 33.18
C VAL A 275 -5.80 34.87 34.22
N SER A 276 -5.56 35.42 35.41
CA SER A 276 -6.56 35.56 36.48
C SER A 276 -6.46 36.95 37.13
N ASN A 277 -7.43 37.29 37.99
CA ASN A 277 -7.51 38.58 38.71
C ASN A 277 -7.33 39.81 37.78
N LEU A 278 -7.94 39.74 36.60
CA LEU A 278 -7.85 40.76 35.56
C LEU A 278 -8.70 41.99 35.93
N THR A 279 -8.09 43.17 35.82
CA THR A 279 -8.78 44.46 35.90
C THR A 279 -8.44 45.31 34.67
N ALA A 280 -8.94 46.54 34.61
CA ALA A 280 -8.54 47.49 33.57
C ALA A 280 -7.04 47.87 33.60
N THR A 281 -6.32 47.59 34.70
CA THR A 281 -4.91 48.03 34.90
C THR A 281 -3.96 46.98 35.50
N THR A 282 -4.45 45.79 35.85
CA THR A 282 -3.67 44.70 36.47
C THR A 282 -4.07 43.33 35.95
N ALA A 283 -3.15 42.37 35.95
CA ALA A 283 -3.42 40.97 35.61
C ALA A 283 -2.45 40.03 36.34
N LEU A 284 -2.92 38.87 36.80
CA LEU A 284 -2.05 37.80 37.30
C LEU A 284 -1.76 36.82 36.15
N LEU A 285 -0.51 36.83 35.68
CA LEU A 285 -0.01 35.96 34.62
C LEU A 285 0.49 34.65 35.22
N CYS A 286 0.08 33.51 34.68
CA CYS A 286 0.51 32.19 35.14
C CYS A 286 1.38 31.47 34.10
N GLY A 287 2.29 30.62 34.59
CA GLY A 287 3.12 29.72 33.80
C GLY A 287 3.53 28.51 34.63
N ASN A 288 3.81 27.37 33.99
CA ASN A 288 4.38 26.19 34.65
C ASN A 288 5.61 25.71 33.89
N LEU A 289 6.76 25.61 34.58
CA LEU A 289 7.91 24.87 34.06
C LEU A 289 7.59 23.38 34.11
N VAL A 290 7.63 22.71 32.95
CA VAL A 290 7.22 21.31 32.76
C VAL A 290 8.43 20.38 32.80
N ARG A 291 9.56 20.79 32.19
CA ARG A 291 10.79 19.99 32.07
C ARG A 291 12.02 20.90 32.06
N THR A 292 13.13 20.44 32.62
CA THR A 292 14.43 21.15 32.57
C THR A 292 15.36 20.65 31.45
N GLY A 293 15.05 19.50 30.86
CA GLY A 293 16.02 18.72 30.08
C GLY A 293 17.15 18.21 30.99
N ARG A 294 18.30 17.84 30.40
CA ARG A 294 19.48 17.36 31.13
C ARG A 294 20.30 18.48 31.84
N SER A 295 19.84 19.74 31.81
CA SER A 295 20.58 20.92 32.31
C SER A 295 19.76 21.84 33.23
N ALA A 296 20.44 22.60 34.10
CA ALA A 296 19.79 23.59 34.98
C ALA A 296 19.08 24.69 34.17
N THR A 297 17.86 25.05 34.58
CA THR A 297 16.96 25.89 33.79
C THR A 297 16.54 27.17 34.53
N ALA A 298 16.56 28.31 33.84
CA ALA A 298 16.02 29.58 34.28
C ALA A 298 14.64 29.84 33.66
N VAL A 299 13.75 30.52 34.39
CA VAL A 299 12.41 30.90 33.90
C VAL A 299 12.26 32.42 33.82
N SER A 300 11.54 32.89 32.80
CA SER A 300 11.17 34.29 32.59
C SER A 300 9.73 34.41 32.11
N VAL A 301 9.08 35.55 32.35
CA VAL A 301 7.81 35.94 31.70
C VAL A 301 8.02 37.24 30.93
N TYR A 302 7.43 37.31 29.74
CA TYR A 302 7.46 38.46 28.85
C TYR A 302 6.01 38.87 28.54
N TYR A 303 5.72 40.17 28.53
CA TYR A 303 4.40 40.68 28.18
C TYR A 303 4.46 42.08 27.53
N GLY A 304 3.44 42.40 26.74
CA GLY A 304 3.39 43.65 25.98
C GLY A 304 2.16 43.82 25.09
N LEU A 305 2.04 44.96 24.43
CA LEU A 305 0.95 45.31 23.49
C LEU A 305 1.12 44.60 22.13
N SER A 306 2.32 44.12 21.82
CA SER A 306 2.65 43.28 20.66
C SER A 306 3.20 41.93 21.09
N ASP A 307 2.90 40.89 20.31
CA ASP A 307 3.56 39.59 20.40
C ASP A 307 5.02 39.74 19.92
N GLY A 308 5.97 39.80 20.87
CA GLY A 308 7.40 39.80 20.57
C GLY A 308 7.92 38.45 20.07
N GLY A 309 7.07 37.41 20.05
CA GLY A 309 7.41 36.05 19.64
C GLY A 309 8.56 35.49 20.48
N MET A 310 9.49 34.83 19.80
CA MET A 310 10.66 34.20 20.43
C MET A 310 11.84 35.17 20.67
N ASN A 311 11.68 36.47 20.39
CA ASN A 311 12.72 37.48 20.61
C ASN A 311 12.52 38.20 21.96
N PRO A 312 13.37 37.97 22.98
CA PRO A 312 13.23 38.62 24.28
C PRO A 312 13.21 40.16 24.22
N GLY A 313 13.95 40.76 23.27
CA GLY A 313 14.05 42.21 23.11
C GLY A 313 12.92 42.86 22.31
N ALA A 314 11.95 42.08 21.83
CA ALA A 314 10.76 42.57 21.13
C ALA A 314 9.51 42.65 22.03
N TRP A 315 9.65 42.35 23.32
CA TRP A 315 8.60 42.45 24.32
C TRP A 315 8.75 43.74 25.14
N ASP A 316 7.64 44.39 25.48
CA ASP A 316 7.65 45.66 26.23
C ASP A 316 8.21 45.49 27.66
N VAL A 317 7.91 44.36 28.31
CA VAL A 317 8.32 44.05 29.68
C VAL A 317 8.79 42.60 29.79
N ALA A 318 9.87 42.39 30.55
CA ALA A 318 10.37 41.08 30.94
C ALA A 318 10.58 40.99 32.46
N HIS A 319 10.28 39.84 33.06
CA HIS A 319 10.60 39.53 34.45
C HIS A 319 11.29 38.16 34.52
N HIS A 320 12.34 38.06 35.33
CA HIS A 320 13.20 36.88 35.43
C HIS A 320 13.17 36.30 36.85
N PHE A 321 12.86 35.01 36.98
CA PHE A 321 12.66 34.34 38.28
C PHE A 321 13.94 33.78 38.92
N GLY A 322 15.07 33.79 38.20
CA GLY A 322 16.37 33.28 38.67
C GLY A 322 16.71 31.85 38.23
N VAL A 323 17.93 31.39 38.55
CA VAL A 323 18.44 30.05 38.24
C VAL A 323 18.46 29.19 39.51
N THR A 324 17.31 28.65 39.88
CA THR A 324 17.18 27.65 40.95
C THR A 324 16.18 26.61 40.53
N ASN A 325 16.59 25.35 40.41
CA ASN A 325 15.69 24.24 40.12
C ASN A 325 14.54 24.24 41.14
N PRO A 326 13.28 24.49 40.72
CA PRO A 326 12.16 24.26 41.61
C PRO A 326 12.06 22.75 41.81
N THR A 327 12.27 22.29 43.05
CA THR A 327 12.51 20.87 43.39
C THR A 327 11.29 19.96 43.26
N ALA A 328 10.24 20.41 42.58
CA ALA A 328 9.09 19.64 42.15
C ALA A 328 8.62 20.17 40.78
N LEU A 329 8.82 19.38 39.72
CA LEU A 329 8.17 19.61 38.43
C LEU A 329 6.77 18.97 38.46
N PRO A 330 5.75 19.59 37.83
CA PRO A 330 5.78 20.89 37.18
C PRO A 330 5.71 22.06 38.18
N ALA A 331 6.58 23.05 37.99
CA ALA A 331 6.71 24.16 38.93
C ALA A 331 5.92 25.40 38.49
N ARG A 332 5.00 25.86 39.34
CA ARG A 332 4.19 27.06 39.09
C ARG A 332 5.02 28.34 39.23
N CYS A 333 5.01 29.16 38.19
CA CYS A 333 5.65 30.47 38.12
C CYS A 333 4.56 31.50 37.83
N THR A 334 4.27 32.43 38.74
CA THR A 334 3.21 33.45 38.56
C THR A 334 3.78 34.85 38.72
N TYR A 335 3.22 35.82 37.98
CA TYR A 335 3.66 37.22 38.02
C TYR A 335 2.47 38.18 38.00
N ALA A 336 2.45 39.13 38.92
CA ALA A 336 1.43 40.17 39.00
C ALA A 336 1.82 41.37 38.12
N ALA A 337 1.33 41.39 36.88
CA ALA A 337 1.50 42.53 35.99
C ALA A 337 0.64 43.72 36.47
N SER A 338 1.27 44.89 36.55
CA SER A 338 0.64 46.15 36.98
C SER A 338 0.91 47.26 35.97
N SER A 339 0.22 48.40 36.12
CA SER A 339 0.31 49.56 35.22
C SER A 339 -0.08 49.26 33.77
N LEU A 340 -1.01 48.31 33.56
CA LEU A 340 -1.57 48.02 32.23
C LEU A 340 -2.50 49.17 31.79
N LEU A 341 -2.57 49.39 30.48
CA LEU A 341 -3.47 50.36 29.87
C LEU A 341 -4.85 49.72 29.67
N ALA A 342 -5.92 50.44 30.02
CA ALA A 342 -7.29 50.01 29.82
C ALA A 342 -7.65 49.90 28.32
N ASN A 343 -8.59 49.01 27.97
CA ASN A 343 -9.08 48.80 26.62
C ASN A 343 -7.96 48.52 25.58
N ARG A 344 -7.01 47.65 25.94
CA ARG A 344 -5.95 47.13 25.07
C ARG A 344 -5.92 45.61 25.13
N ALA A 345 -5.45 44.96 24.06
CA ALA A 345 -5.01 43.58 24.16
C ALA A 345 -3.53 43.53 24.51
N TYR A 346 -3.21 42.68 25.47
CA TYR A 346 -1.87 42.30 25.86
C TYR A 346 -1.59 40.86 25.45
N TYR A 347 -0.38 40.64 24.99
CA TYR A 347 0.21 39.33 24.82
C TYR A 347 1.09 39.02 26.02
N TYR A 348 1.20 37.75 26.39
CA TYR A 348 2.28 37.30 27.26
C TYR A 348 2.70 35.87 26.94
N THR A 349 3.92 35.55 27.34
CA THR A 349 4.46 34.20 27.26
C THR A 349 5.55 34.00 28.30
N TYR A 350 5.66 32.78 28.81
CA TYR A 350 6.82 32.38 29.60
C TYR A 350 7.95 31.92 28.67
N ALA A 351 9.18 31.85 29.17
CA ALA A 351 10.28 31.17 28.51
C ALA A 351 11.14 30.43 29.54
N ALA A 352 11.65 29.27 29.15
CA ALA A 352 12.58 28.48 29.94
C ALA A 352 13.89 28.34 29.16
N SER A 353 15.03 28.66 29.78
CA SER A 353 16.34 28.54 29.14
C SER A 353 17.31 27.76 30.00
N ASN A 354 17.98 26.78 29.40
CA ASN A 354 19.07 26.03 30.03
C ASN A 354 20.36 26.23 29.22
N ALA A 355 21.37 25.39 29.45
CA ALA A 355 22.65 25.47 28.74
C ALA A 355 22.58 25.12 27.24
N SER A 356 21.51 24.44 26.80
CA SER A 356 21.32 24.03 25.41
C SER A 356 20.59 25.10 24.60
N ASP A 357 19.38 25.52 25.03
CA ASP A 357 18.64 26.60 24.37
C ASP A 357 17.55 27.23 25.26
N ARG A 358 16.91 28.28 24.74
CA ARG A 358 15.71 28.94 25.29
C ARG A 358 14.46 28.50 24.55
N ILE A 359 13.62 27.75 25.24
CA ILE A 359 12.34 27.25 24.74
C ILE A 359 11.18 28.11 25.24
N TRP A 360 10.26 28.35 24.32
CA TRP A 360 9.03 29.09 24.52
C TRP A 360 7.84 28.10 24.44
N PRO A 361 6.75 28.33 25.18
CA PRO A 361 5.51 27.56 25.04
C PRO A 361 5.01 27.54 23.60
N LYS A 362 4.39 26.41 23.20
CA LYS A 362 3.82 26.25 21.85
C LYS A 362 2.74 27.31 21.51
N THR A 363 2.01 27.79 22.52
CA THR A 363 1.04 28.90 22.39
C THR A 363 1.58 30.16 23.07
N ARG A 364 1.27 31.34 22.51
CA ARG A 364 1.37 32.62 23.24
C ARG A 364 -0.03 32.98 23.71
N GLU A 365 -0.16 33.32 24.98
CA GLU A 365 -1.43 33.71 25.55
C GLU A 365 -1.69 35.20 25.34
N HIS A 366 -2.95 35.58 25.40
CA HIS A 366 -3.40 36.95 25.23
C HIS A 366 -4.62 37.21 26.11
N PHE A 367 -4.81 38.46 26.48
CA PHE A 367 -5.95 38.92 27.25
C PHE A 367 -6.26 40.38 26.89
N ILE A 368 -7.47 40.85 27.17
CA ILE A 368 -7.85 42.26 26.96
C ILE A 368 -8.27 42.93 28.26
N THR A 369 -7.76 44.13 28.52
CA THR A 369 -8.15 45.00 29.66
C THR A 369 -9.44 45.77 29.38
N GLY A 370 -10.33 45.19 28.57
CA GLY A 370 -11.52 45.84 28.04
C GLY A 370 -12.71 44.89 27.96
N ASN A 371 -13.89 45.47 27.75
CA ASN A 371 -15.16 44.76 27.91
C ASN A 371 -15.51 43.87 26.71
N VAL A 372 -16.19 42.76 27.00
CA VAL A 372 -16.83 41.81 26.08
C VAL A 372 -18.30 41.66 26.45
N TRP A 373 -19.19 41.65 25.46
CA TRP A 373 -20.65 41.59 25.67
C TRP A 373 -21.36 40.82 24.54
N LEU A 374 -22.63 40.47 24.76
CA LEU A 374 -23.49 39.83 23.74
C LEU A 374 -24.47 40.83 23.14
N GLU A 375 -24.81 40.60 21.88
CA GLU A 375 -25.85 41.30 21.14
C GLU A 375 -26.69 40.27 20.37
N LYS A 376 -28.00 40.27 20.62
CA LYS A 376 -28.97 39.56 19.77
C LYS A 376 -29.07 40.29 18.43
N LEU A 377 -28.84 39.60 17.31
CA LEU A 377 -29.06 40.15 15.96
C LEU A 377 -30.37 39.66 15.34
N ALA A 378 -30.71 38.38 15.53
CA ALA A 378 -31.92 37.77 15.01
C ALA A 378 -32.39 36.62 15.90
N ASP A 379 -33.71 36.46 16.01
CA ASP A 379 -34.36 35.27 16.57
C ASP A 379 -34.24 34.08 15.63
N ALA A 380 -34.34 32.86 16.16
CA ALA A 380 -34.38 31.64 15.35
C ALA A 380 -35.82 31.33 14.93
N SER A 381 -36.00 30.54 13.87
CA SER A 381 -37.28 29.93 13.56
C SER A 381 -37.11 28.55 12.96
N GLU A 382 -37.81 27.57 13.54
CA GLU A 382 -37.95 26.25 12.93
C GLU A 382 -38.64 26.36 11.55
N ILE A 383 -39.48 27.39 11.33
CA ILE A 383 -40.09 27.69 10.02
C ILE A 383 -39.00 27.98 8.99
N GLY A 384 -38.88 27.09 8.01
CA GLY A 384 -37.81 27.15 7.00
C GLY A 384 -36.41 26.99 7.57
N PHE A 385 -36.27 26.49 8.81
CA PHE A 385 -35.01 26.32 9.54
C PHE A 385 -34.14 27.59 9.59
N THR A 386 -34.78 28.76 9.72
CA THR A 386 -34.10 30.07 9.77
C THR A 386 -33.23 30.17 11.04
N PRO A 387 -31.88 30.23 10.93
CA PRO A 387 -31.03 30.23 12.12
C PRO A 387 -31.07 31.58 12.85
N GLY A 388 -31.23 31.53 14.18
CA GLY A 388 -31.07 32.73 15.01
C GLY A 388 -29.61 33.17 15.01
N THR A 389 -29.33 34.46 15.19
CA THR A 389 -27.96 34.98 15.12
C THR A 389 -27.61 35.81 16.35
N VAL A 390 -26.52 35.41 17.00
CA VAL A 390 -25.93 36.10 18.15
C VAL A 390 -24.57 36.66 17.76
N ARG A 391 -24.33 37.92 18.11
CA ARG A 391 -23.04 38.59 17.96
C ARG A 391 -22.35 38.70 19.32
N VAL A 392 -21.10 38.28 19.37
CA VAL A 392 -20.19 38.51 20.50
C VAL A 392 -19.31 39.70 20.16
N CYS A 393 -19.34 40.73 20.99
CA CYS A 393 -18.62 41.98 20.79
C CYS A 393 -17.50 42.17 21.80
N ARG A 394 -16.46 42.91 21.43
CA ARG A 394 -15.38 43.40 22.29
C ARG A 394 -15.08 44.86 22.01
N VAL A 395 -14.42 45.55 22.95
CA VAL A 395 -14.00 46.95 22.73
C VAL A 395 -13.12 47.09 21.48
N ALA A 396 -13.49 48.02 20.60
CA ALA A 396 -12.90 48.14 19.27
C ALA A 396 -11.40 48.54 19.25
N THR A 397 -10.85 49.00 20.38
CA THR A 397 -9.43 49.33 20.55
C THR A 397 -8.56 48.15 21.02
N ALA A 398 -9.15 46.98 21.28
CA ALA A 398 -8.47 45.76 21.74
C ALA A 398 -8.61 44.62 20.71
N THR A 399 -8.49 44.94 19.42
CA THR A 399 -8.65 44.01 18.30
C THR A 399 -7.35 43.38 17.81
N ASN A 400 -6.20 43.77 18.38
CA ASN A 400 -4.87 43.35 17.95
C ASN A 400 -4.58 41.84 18.13
N CYS A 401 -5.37 41.10 18.91
CA CYS A 401 -5.33 39.64 19.06
C CYS A 401 -6.62 38.94 18.55
N THR A 402 -6.57 37.64 18.28
CA THR A 402 -7.77 36.78 18.29
C THR A 402 -8.29 36.69 19.74
N LEU A 403 -9.57 36.38 19.99
CA LEU A 403 -10.12 36.25 21.34
C LEU A 403 -11.17 35.14 21.42
N LYS A 404 -10.94 34.11 22.24
CA LYS A 404 -11.96 33.11 22.58
C LYS A 404 -12.82 33.66 23.73
N VAL A 405 -14.13 33.68 23.52
CA VAL A 405 -15.15 34.10 24.51
C VAL A 405 -16.04 32.90 24.80
N ASN A 406 -16.11 32.50 26.06
CA ASN A 406 -17.00 31.43 26.51
C ASN A 406 -18.38 32.04 26.84
N TYR A 407 -19.44 31.26 26.60
CA TYR A 407 -20.81 31.64 26.94
C TYR A 407 -21.63 30.39 27.29
N GLN A 408 -22.64 30.55 28.15
CA GLN A 408 -23.52 29.46 28.56
C GLN A 408 -24.99 29.85 28.51
N LYS A 409 -25.87 28.84 28.42
CA LYS A 409 -27.31 29.03 28.63
C LYS A 409 -27.58 29.19 30.12
N THR A 410 -28.17 30.30 30.52
CA THR A 410 -28.47 30.62 31.92
C THR A 410 -29.96 30.59 32.27
N GLY A 411 -30.84 30.56 31.28
CA GLY A 411 -32.29 30.63 31.48
C GLY A 411 -33.07 30.38 30.19
N GLY A 412 -34.35 30.76 30.20
CA GLY A 412 -35.31 30.44 29.14
C GLY A 412 -35.75 28.96 29.11
N ASP A 413 -36.91 28.70 28.53
CA ASP A 413 -37.58 27.39 28.47
C ASP A 413 -37.22 26.53 27.25
N ALA A 414 -36.39 27.02 26.34
CA ALA A 414 -35.84 26.22 25.24
C ALA A 414 -34.90 25.11 25.77
N VAL A 415 -34.95 23.92 25.18
CA VAL A 415 -34.16 22.75 25.57
C VAL A 415 -33.14 22.38 24.49
N SER A 416 -31.86 22.33 24.89
CA SER A 416 -30.76 21.92 24.00
C SER A 416 -30.94 20.47 23.54
N GLY A 417 -30.85 20.23 22.23
CA GLY A 417 -31.09 18.92 21.62
C GLY A 417 -32.56 18.61 21.32
N LEU A 418 -33.50 19.47 21.71
CA LEU A 418 -34.92 19.37 21.35
C LEU A 418 -35.40 20.56 20.53
N ASP A 419 -35.18 21.79 21.01
CA ASP A 419 -35.65 23.02 20.35
C ASP A 419 -34.53 23.70 19.53
N PHE A 420 -33.26 23.40 19.84
CA PHE A 420 -32.08 23.88 19.10
C PHE A 420 -30.89 22.92 19.23
N ALA A 421 -30.01 22.93 18.24
CA ALA A 421 -28.79 22.12 18.24
C ALA A 421 -27.85 22.50 19.39
N ALA A 422 -27.14 21.51 19.95
CA ALA A 422 -26.22 21.74 21.06
C ALA A 422 -25.16 22.80 20.73
N LEU A 423 -25.00 23.80 21.60
CA LEU A 423 -24.08 24.92 21.40
C LEU A 423 -22.65 24.52 21.80
N SER A 424 -21.66 25.12 21.12
CA SER A 424 -20.22 24.94 21.43
C SER A 424 -19.80 25.42 22.81
N GLY A 425 -20.59 26.30 23.44
CA GLY A 425 -20.24 27.00 24.69
C GLY A 425 -19.16 28.08 24.53
N TYR A 426 -18.72 28.37 23.29
CA TYR A 426 -17.74 29.43 23.02
C TYR A 426 -17.76 29.91 21.56
N LEU A 427 -17.34 31.15 21.35
CA LEU A 427 -17.03 31.73 20.04
C LEU A 427 -15.60 32.30 20.03
N THR A 428 -14.95 32.29 18.87
CA THR A 428 -13.67 32.97 18.65
C THR A 428 -13.86 34.22 17.79
N ILE A 429 -13.54 35.39 18.32
CA ILE A 429 -13.46 36.66 17.57
C ILE A 429 -12.08 36.75 16.90
N PRO A 430 -11.96 36.81 15.56
CA PRO A 430 -10.67 36.88 14.88
C PRO A 430 -9.87 38.15 15.19
N ARG A 431 -8.54 38.07 15.05
CA ARG A 431 -7.64 39.22 15.03
C ARG A 431 -8.10 40.27 14.01
N GLY A 432 -8.10 41.54 14.42
CA GLY A 432 -8.59 42.68 13.64
C GLY A 432 -10.10 42.94 13.78
N ALA A 433 -10.91 41.93 14.10
CA ALA A 433 -12.36 42.10 14.25
C ALA A 433 -12.75 42.56 15.66
N SER A 434 -13.70 43.50 15.77
CA SER A 434 -14.31 43.90 17.05
C SER A 434 -15.43 42.98 17.52
N ASN A 435 -15.86 42.04 16.66
CA ASN A 435 -16.98 41.15 16.93
C ASN A 435 -16.90 39.90 16.04
N ALA A 436 -17.66 38.87 16.39
CA ALA A 436 -17.96 37.72 15.53
C ALA A 436 -19.37 37.20 15.86
N THR A 437 -19.94 36.39 14.96
CA THR A 437 -21.29 35.84 15.11
C THR A 437 -21.29 34.32 15.18
N PHE A 438 -22.22 33.75 15.92
CA PHE A 438 -22.62 32.34 15.82
C PHE A 438 -24.13 32.24 15.59
N VAL A 439 -24.56 31.08 15.10
CA VAL A 439 -25.97 30.79 14.83
C VAL A 439 -26.55 29.85 15.88
N ILE A 440 -27.83 30.04 16.18
CA ILE A 440 -28.67 29.10 16.90
C ILE A 440 -29.45 28.33 15.83
N THR A 441 -29.04 27.10 15.54
CA THR A 441 -29.75 26.23 14.60
C THR A 441 -30.99 25.66 15.30
N PRO A 442 -32.21 26.02 14.88
CA PRO A 442 -33.43 25.47 15.44
C PRO A 442 -33.57 23.99 15.09
N LEU A 443 -34.20 23.22 15.97
CA LEU A 443 -34.62 21.85 15.71
C LEU A 443 -36.13 21.82 15.69
N ALA A 444 -36.73 21.30 14.61
CA ALA A 444 -38.18 21.27 14.46
C ALA A 444 -38.80 20.37 15.54
N ASN A 445 -39.61 20.97 16.43
CA ASN A 445 -40.23 20.29 17.56
C ASN A 445 -41.75 20.48 17.50
N TRP A 446 -42.41 19.80 16.57
CA TRP A 446 -43.86 19.91 16.32
C TRP A 446 -44.76 19.46 17.50
N ILE A 447 -44.19 18.97 18.61
CA ILE A 447 -44.91 18.75 19.88
C ILE A 447 -45.10 20.07 20.64
N LYS A 448 -44.12 20.98 20.58
CA LYS A 448 -44.14 22.27 21.27
C LYS A 448 -44.65 23.35 20.33
N GLN A 449 -45.93 23.72 20.48
CA GLN A 449 -46.66 24.61 19.56
C GLN A 449 -46.54 26.10 19.88
N THR A 450 -45.73 26.48 20.87
CA THR A 450 -45.52 27.87 21.30
C THR A 450 -44.03 28.16 21.29
N ASP A 451 -43.67 29.33 20.76
CA ASP A 451 -42.31 29.85 20.71
C ASP A 451 -41.54 29.67 22.02
N SER A 452 -40.29 29.23 21.90
CA SER A 452 -39.40 28.97 23.02
C SER A 452 -38.46 30.15 23.29
N THR A 453 -38.03 30.32 24.54
CA THR A 453 -37.08 31.37 24.95
C THR A 453 -35.72 30.79 25.32
N LEU A 454 -34.65 31.47 24.89
CA LEU A 454 -33.26 31.10 25.12
C LEU A 454 -32.50 32.30 25.72
N GLU A 455 -31.97 32.14 26.93
CA GLU A 455 -31.12 33.16 27.56
C GLU A 455 -29.67 32.71 27.62
N LEU A 456 -28.76 33.56 27.11
CA LEU A 456 -27.33 33.32 27.03
C LEU A 456 -26.56 34.39 27.81
N THR A 457 -25.52 33.98 28.55
CA THR A 457 -24.64 34.86 29.35
C THR A 457 -23.17 34.63 28.99
N VAL A 458 -22.36 35.69 29.00
CA VAL A 458 -20.89 35.61 28.83
C VAL A 458 -20.23 35.08 30.10
N ASP A 459 -19.34 34.11 29.94
CA ASP A 459 -18.54 33.57 31.05
C ASP A 459 -17.25 34.35 31.28
N ALA A 460 -16.70 34.25 32.49
CA ALA A 460 -15.41 34.84 32.84
C ALA A 460 -14.26 34.25 32.00
N GLY A 461 -13.28 35.08 31.65
CA GLY A 461 -12.13 34.69 30.84
C GLY A 461 -11.03 35.74 30.82
N GLY A 462 -10.18 35.73 29.79
CA GLY A 462 -9.11 36.70 29.56
C GLY A 462 -9.59 38.08 29.10
N TYR A 463 -10.71 38.56 29.66
CA TYR A 463 -11.39 39.80 29.29
C TYR A 463 -12.27 40.28 30.45
N LEU A 464 -12.69 41.55 30.42
CA LEU A 464 -13.70 42.07 31.33
C LEU A 464 -15.10 41.83 30.74
N ILE A 465 -16.10 41.56 31.57
CA ILE A 465 -17.49 41.41 31.11
C ILE A 465 -18.15 42.79 31.07
N GLY A 466 -18.74 43.13 29.91
CA GLY A 466 -19.45 44.38 29.66
C GLY A 466 -20.97 44.27 29.84
N SER A 467 -21.66 45.36 29.52
CA SER A 467 -23.12 45.40 29.43
C SER A 467 -23.53 45.43 27.94
N ALA A 468 -24.45 44.59 27.47
CA ALA A 468 -25.19 43.56 28.20
C ALA A 468 -24.36 42.27 28.42
N SER A 469 -24.28 41.81 29.67
CA SER A 469 -23.59 40.56 30.02
C SER A 469 -24.37 39.31 29.60
N ASN A 470 -25.68 39.49 29.33
CA ASN A 470 -26.60 38.46 28.88
C ASN A 470 -27.52 38.99 27.76
N ILE A 471 -28.15 38.07 27.03
CA ILE A 471 -29.22 38.34 26.07
C ILE A 471 -30.33 37.31 26.22
N SER A 472 -31.55 37.69 25.82
CA SER A 472 -32.69 36.79 25.67
C SER A 472 -33.16 36.81 24.21
N MET A 473 -33.44 35.65 23.65
CA MET A 473 -33.92 35.48 22.27
C MET A 473 -35.02 34.43 22.19
N THR A 474 -35.80 34.51 21.12
CA THR A 474 -36.92 33.63 20.80
C THR A 474 -36.50 32.63 19.74
N ILE A 475 -37.03 31.42 19.86
CA ILE A 475 -37.06 30.40 18.81
C ILE A 475 -38.52 30.30 18.41
N HIS A 476 -38.85 30.76 17.22
CA HIS A 476 -40.20 30.65 16.66
C HIS A 476 -40.44 29.22 16.22
N ASN A 477 -41.25 28.49 16.99
CA ASN A 477 -41.51 27.06 16.78
C ASN A 477 -42.28 26.86 15.46
N GLU A 478 -42.05 25.76 14.74
CA GLU A 478 -42.70 25.54 13.45
C GLU A 478 -44.14 25.08 13.71
N PRO A 479 -45.17 25.86 13.33
CA PRO A 479 -46.51 25.31 13.27
C PRO A 479 -46.47 24.16 12.24
N PRO A 480 -47.01 22.98 12.57
CA PRO A 480 -46.84 21.79 11.74
C PRO A 480 -47.20 22.08 10.27
N PRO A 481 -46.43 21.54 9.31
CA PRO A 481 -46.44 21.99 7.93
C PRO A 481 -47.83 22.01 7.29
N SER A 482 -48.03 22.91 6.32
CA SER A 482 -49.31 23.10 5.62
C SER A 482 -49.81 21.85 4.87
N ALA A 483 -48.90 20.92 4.59
CA ALA A 483 -49.20 19.56 4.17
C ALA A 483 -49.50 18.70 5.42
N PRO A 484 -50.69 18.09 5.57
CA PRO A 484 -51.02 17.33 6.76
C PRO A 484 -49.97 16.24 7.06
N THR A 485 -49.38 16.29 8.25
CA THR A 485 -48.43 15.30 8.73
C THR A 485 -49.16 14.05 9.18
N ASN A 486 -48.72 12.89 8.70
CA ASN A 486 -49.26 11.60 9.07
C ASN A 486 -48.13 10.76 9.67
N ALA A 487 -48.21 10.51 10.98
CA ALA A 487 -47.13 9.88 11.73
C ALA A 487 -47.37 8.38 11.92
N TRP A 488 -46.30 7.60 11.83
CA TRP A 488 -46.32 6.16 12.08
C TRP A 488 -46.46 5.87 13.57
N SER A 489 -47.58 5.26 13.96
CA SER A 489 -47.99 5.02 15.34
C SER A 489 -48.31 3.54 15.62
N ALA A 490 -47.75 2.62 14.82
CA ALA A 490 -48.00 1.19 14.98
C ALA A 490 -47.48 0.66 16.33
N VAL A 491 -48.24 -0.25 16.96
CA VAL A 491 -47.87 -0.89 18.24
C VAL A 491 -47.14 -2.24 18.06
N ALA A 492 -47.10 -2.76 16.83
CA ALA A 492 -46.39 -3.95 16.40
C ALA A 492 -45.88 -3.76 14.95
N PRO A 493 -44.98 -4.61 14.42
CA PRO A 493 -44.58 -4.54 13.01
C PRO A 493 -45.80 -4.62 12.08
N GLY A 494 -45.88 -3.78 11.06
CA GLY A 494 -47.10 -3.68 10.25
C GLY A 494 -46.97 -3.03 8.88
N ASN A 495 -48.08 -3.04 8.14
CA ASN A 495 -48.18 -2.48 6.80
C ASN A 495 -48.56 -1.00 6.81
N ALA A 496 -48.09 -0.25 5.81
CA ALA A 496 -48.43 1.14 5.59
C ALA A 496 -49.88 1.30 5.10
N SER A 497 -50.46 0.30 4.43
CA SER A 497 -51.87 0.27 4.03
C SER A 497 -52.85 0.21 5.22
N THR A 498 -52.42 -0.26 6.39
CA THR A 498 -53.26 -0.38 7.58
C THR A 498 -53.52 0.97 8.23
N ALA A 499 -54.75 1.48 8.07
CA ALA A 499 -55.23 2.74 8.64
C ALA A 499 -54.89 2.97 10.13
N ALA A 500 -54.98 1.93 10.97
CA ALA A 500 -54.74 2.02 12.41
C ALA A 500 -53.26 2.22 12.81
N ASN A 501 -52.32 2.07 11.87
CA ASN A 501 -50.89 2.27 12.11
C ASN A 501 -50.46 3.74 11.92
N TRP A 502 -51.40 4.63 11.63
CA TRP A 502 -51.17 6.02 11.24
C TRP A 502 -52.02 6.98 12.05
N THR A 503 -51.44 8.10 12.51
CA THR A 503 -52.17 9.09 13.34
C THR A 503 -53.36 9.73 12.63
N ALA A 504 -53.36 9.80 11.29
CA ALA A 504 -54.50 10.30 10.51
C ALA A 504 -55.59 9.26 10.22
N GLY A 505 -55.41 7.99 10.63
CA GLY A 505 -56.38 6.92 10.40
C GLY A 505 -56.47 6.45 8.94
N HIS A 506 -55.41 6.67 8.14
CA HIS A 506 -55.26 6.17 6.77
C HIS A 506 -53.77 6.18 6.37
N ALA A 507 -53.40 5.45 5.32
CA ALA A 507 -52.09 5.55 4.71
C ALA A 507 -51.80 6.98 4.19
N PRO A 508 -50.54 7.45 4.14
CA PRO A 508 -50.18 8.76 3.62
C PRO A 508 -50.61 8.97 2.16
N ARG A 509 -50.98 10.21 1.84
CA ARG A 509 -51.37 10.67 0.49
C ARG A 509 -50.31 11.59 -0.14
N THR A 510 -50.47 11.88 -1.42
CA THR A 510 -49.56 12.73 -2.22
C THR A 510 -49.33 14.13 -1.64
N ASN A 511 -50.28 14.66 -0.87
CA ASN A 511 -50.21 15.97 -0.22
C ASN A 511 -49.85 15.89 1.28
N GLU A 512 -49.44 14.72 1.78
CA GLU A 512 -49.16 14.45 3.19
C GLU A 512 -47.68 14.10 3.39
N ILE A 513 -47.16 14.37 4.58
CA ILE A 513 -45.80 14.00 4.99
C ILE A 513 -45.86 12.69 5.77
N ALA A 514 -45.08 11.70 5.34
CA ALA A 514 -44.88 10.48 6.12
C ALA A 514 -43.80 10.74 7.19
N LEU A 515 -44.22 10.74 8.46
CA LEU A 515 -43.35 10.97 9.61
C LEU A 515 -43.10 9.67 10.39
N LEU A 516 -41.84 9.30 10.56
CA LEU A 516 -41.40 8.20 11.41
C LEU A 516 -40.46 8.78 12.47
N ALA A 517 -40.88 8.79 13.73
CA ALA A 517 -40.06 9.25 14.86
C ALA A 517 -40.31 8.35 16.07
N GLY A 518 -39.26 8.12 16.87
CA GLY A 518 -39.27 7.19 17.99
C GLY A 518 -40.32 7.52 19.07
N VAL A 519 -40.66 8.81 19.21
CA VAL A 519 -41.75 9.29 20.08
C VAL A 519 -43.14 8.77 19.71
N PHE A 520 -43.39 8.41 18.43
CA PHE A 520 -44.67 7.83 17.98
C PHE A 520 -44.63 6.31 17.88
N SER A 521 -43.58 5.76 17.28
CA SER A 521 -43.37 4.31 17.18
C SER A 521 -41.95 3.98 16.74
N GLN A 522 -41.42 2.87 17.26
CA GLN A 522 -40.18 2.23 16.80
C GLN A 522 -40.43 1.00 15.90
N GLN A 523 -41.70 0.67 15.64
CA GLN A 523 -42.08 -0.59 15.02
C GLN A 523 -41.75 -0.63 13.52
N PRO A 524 -41.24 -1.75 12.99
CA PRO A 524 -40.98 -1.90 11.56
C PRO A 524 -42.22 -1.69 10.69
N MET A 525 -42.01 -1.07 9.53
CA MET A 525 -43.04 -0.75 8.54
C MET A 525 -42.79 -1.53 7.24
N THR A 526 -43.84 -2.04 6.60
CA THR A 526 -43.82 -2.42 5.18
C THR A 526 -44.56 -1.38 4.35
N TRP A 527 -43.89 -0.72 3.42
CA TRP A 527 -44.49 0.26 2.51
C TRP A 527 -45.19 -0.44 1.34
N ASP A 528 -46.35 -1.02 1.60
CA ASP A 528 -47.16 -1.80 0.66
C ASP A 528 -48.17 -0.96 -0.16
N VAL A 529 -47.99 0.35 -0.21
CA VAL A 529 -48.86 1.30 -0.93
C VAL A 529 -48.15 1.93 -2.13
N THR A 530 -48.92 2.28 -3.16
CA THR A 530 -48.44 2.93 -4.39
C THR A 530 -48.58 4.46 -4.37
N ASN A 531 -49.11 5.03 -3.29
CA ASN A 531 -49.26 6.47 -3.13
C ASN A 531 -47.88 7.16 -3.15
N ALA A 532 -47.79 8.28 -3.86
CA ALA A 532 -46.71 9.23 -3.63
C ALA A 532 -46.93 9.95 -2.27
N VAL A 533 -45.89 10.59 -1.75
CA VAL A 533 -45.97 11.47 -0.57
C VAL A 533 -45.38 12.86 -0.86
N ALA A 534 -45.79 13.86 -0.09
CA ALA A 534 -45.28 15.23 -0.22
C ALA A 534 -43.81 15.31 0.21
N ALA A 535 -43.49 14.71 1.35
CA ALA A 535 -42.13 14.53 1.84
C ALA A 535 -42.03 13.25 2.68
N TRP A 536 -40.81 12.80 2.92
CA TRP A 536 -40.52 11.72 3.88
C TRP A 536 -39.58 12.25 4.96
N HIS A 537 -39.96 12.07 6.23
CA HIS A 537 -39.08 12.37 7.36
C HIS A 537 -39.02 11.19 8.33
N GLN A 538 -37.85 10.59 8.44
CA GLN A 538 -37.53 9.55 9.41
C GLN A 538 -36.45 10.10 10.34
N ALA A 539 -36.87 10.44 11.57
CA ALA A 539 -36.06 11.16 12.54
C ALA A 539 -34.90 10.32 13.08
N ALA A 540 -33.91 10.99 13.68
CA ALA A 540 -32.69 10.35 14.17
C ALA A 540 -32.91 9.37 15.34
N ASP A 541 -34.04 9.50 16.06
CA ASP A 541 -34.45 8.63 17.16
C ASP A 541 -35.21 7.37 16.69
N TYR A 542 -35.66 7.31 15.43
CA TYR A 542 -36.32 6.14 14.88
C TYR A 542 -35.30 5.06 14.52
N THR A 543 -35.47 3.87 15.09
CA THR A 543 -34.57 2.70 14.95
C THR A 543 -35.18 1.55 14.13
N GLY A 544 -36.46 1.66 13.76
CA GLY A 544 -37.19 0.62 13.03
C GLY A 544 -36.68 0.40 11.60
N THR A 545 -37.13 -0.70 11.00
CA THR A 545 -36.85 -1.04 9.59
C THR A 545 -38.06 -0.75 8.70
N VAL A 546 -37.84 -0.03 7.61
CA VAL A 546 -38.82 0.24 6.54
C VAL A 546 -38.53 -0.68 5.36
N THR A 547 -39.44 -1.59 5.06
CA THR A 547 -39.35 -2.53 3.93
C THR A 547 -40.18 -2.02 2.77
N ILE A 548 -39.55 -1.73 1.63
CA ILE A 548 -40.19 -1.17 0.43
C ILE A 548 -40.14 -2.23 -0.69
N PRO A 549 -41.23 -2.99 -0.93
CA PRO A 549 -41.28 -4.07 -1.91
C PRO A 549 -41.54 -3.58 -3.35
N THR A 550 -40.54 -2.99 -4.02
CA THR A 550 -40.66 -2.71 -5.47
C THR A 550 -40.32 -3.93 -6.32
N THR A 551 -41.24 -4.34 -7.20
CA THR A 551 -41.12 -5.56 -8.00
C THR A 551 -40.61 -5.28 -9.42
N TYR A 552 -39.54 -5.93 -9.84
CA TYR A 552 -38.97 -5.75 -11.17
C TYR A 552 -39.84 -6.38 -12.26
N GLY A 553 -40.04 -5.65 -13.35
CA GLY A 553 -40.94 -6.02 -14.45
C GLY A 553 -41.28 -4.79 -15.32
N PRO A 554 -42.16 -4.92 -16.33
CA PRO A 554 -42.42 -3.85 -17.31
C PRO A 554 -42.90 -2.51 -16.71
N ALA A 555 -43.58 -2.55 -15.57
CA ALA A 555 -44.06 -1.35 -14.86
C ALA A 555 -43.09 -0.83 -13.77
N PHE A 556 -42.13 -1.64 -13.34
CA PHE A 556 -41.17 -1.45 -12.23
C PHE A 556 -41.56 -0.32 -11.24
N PRO A 557 -42.47 -0.56 -10.27
CA PRO A 557 -43.04 0.49 -9.44
C PRO A 557 -41.96 1.24 -8.66
N VAL A 558 -42.23 2.50 -8.35
CA VAL A 558 -41.31 3.42 -7.68
C VAL A 558 -42.00 4.03 -6.46
N MET A 559 -41.29 4.09 -5.34
CA MET A 559 -41.69 4.93 -4.22
C MET A 559 -41.40 6.39 -4.59
N ALA A 560 -42.43 7.19 -4.80
CA ALA A 560 -42.31 8.57 -5.24
C ALA A 560 -42.49 9.55 -4.06
N ILE A 561 -41.46 10.37 -3.83
CA ILE A 561 -41.45 11.45 -2.85
C ILE A 561 -41.33 12.74 -3.66
N THR A 562 -42.37 13.58 -3.63
CA THR A 562 -42.45 14.74 -4.54
C THR A 562 -41.57 15.91 -4.12
N GLY A 563 -41.36 16.09 -2.82
CA GLY A 563 -40.39 17.02 -2.22
C GLY A 563 -39.17 16.30 -1.64
N ASN A 564 -38.77 16.72 -0.45
CA ASN A 564 -37.54 16.24 0.21
C ASN A 564 -37.72 14.88 0.91
N CYS A 565 -36.63 14.14 1.04
CA CYS A 565 -36.54 12.87 1.74
C CYS A 565 -35.40 12.90 2.76
N GLN A 566 -35.72 12.77 4.04
CA GLN A 566 -34.76 12.71 5.14
C GLN A 566 -34.89 11.37 5.86
N VAL A 567 -33.78 10.63 5.92
CA VAL A 567 -33.64 9.37 6.65
C VAL A 567 -32.45 9.56 7.60
N LEU A 568 -32.74 9.99 8.84
CA LEU A 568 -31.75 10.41 9.82
C LEU A 568 -31.40 9.32 10.85
N GLY A 569 -32.30 8.35 11.04
CA GLY A 569 -32.08 7.12 11.82
C GLY A 569 -32.71 5.90 11.14
N GLY A 570 -32.47 4.71 11.70
CA GLY A 570 -33.16 3.48 11.30
C GLY A 570 -32.68 2.87 9.98
N THR A 571 -33.44 1.91 9.44
CA THR A 571 -33.04 1.14 8.25
C THR A 571 -34.08 1.16 7.13
N TRP A 572 -33.64 1.29 5.88
CA TRP A 572 -34.42 0.99 4.68
C TRP A 572 -33.94 -0.31 4.02
N THR A 573 -34.88 -1.14 3.54
CA THR A 573 -34.60 -2.41 2.82
C THR A 573 -35.67 -2.70 1.77
N HIS A 574 -35.43 -3.65 0.87
CA HIS A 574 -36.48 -4.38 0.14
C HIS A 574 -36.50 -5.86 0.58
N PRO A 575 -37.55 -6.65 0.27
CA PRO A 575 -37.59 -8.08 0.62
C PRO A 575 -36.53 -8.90 -0.13
N VAL A 576 -36.18 -10.10 0.35
CA VAL A 576 -35.26 -10.99 -0.39
C VAL A 576 -35.84 -11.33 -1.77
N GLY A 577 -34.97 -11.49 -2.78
CA GLY A 577 -35.38 -11.91 -4.12
C GLY A 577 -35.90 -13.35 -4.19
N SER A 578 -36.14 -13.82 -5.42
CA SER A 578 -36.84 -15.09 -5.68
C SER A 578 -35.93 -16.32 -5.70
N VAL A 579 -36.54 -17.48 -5.42
CA VAL A 579 -35.98 -18.84 -5.52
C VAL A 579 -36.12 -19.46 -6.93
N ALA A 580 -36.25 -18.65 -7.99
CA ALA A 580 -36.57 -19.15 -9.34
C ALA A 580 -35.69 -18.60 -10.48
N ASN A 581 -34.51 -18.03 -10.16
CA ASN A 581 -33.70 -17.23 -11.09
C ASN A 581 -34.45 -16.00 -11.67
N THR A 582 -35.58 -15.62 -11.09
CA THR A 582 -36.32 -14.41 -11.46
C THR A 582 -35.88 -13.25 -10.57
N GLU A 583 -35.53 -12.12 -11.17
CA GLU A 583 -35.29 -10.89 -10.42
C GLU A 583 -36.66 -10.31 -10.03
N VAL A 584 -37.02 -10.44 -8.76
CA VAL A 584 -38.34 -10.03 -8.26
C VAL A 584 -38.25 -8.75 -7.44
N ASN A 585 -37.60 -8.77 -6.27
CA ASN A 585 -37.57 -7.60 -5.39
C ASN A 585 -36.32 -6.76 -5.63
N ARG A 586 -36.49 -5.43 -5.67
CA ARG A 586 -35.44 -4.41 -5.70
C ARG A 586 -35.91 -3.21 -4.86
N LEU A 587 -35.04 -2.23 -4.60
CA LEU A 587 -35.42 -0.94 -4.00
C LEU A 587 -35.37 0.17 -5.07
N ARG A 588 -36.53 0.69 -5.48
CA ARG A 588 -36.63 1.83 -6.42
C ARG A 588 -37.31 3.04 -5.77
N VAL A 589 -36.59 4.16 -5.68
CA VAL A 589 -37.07 5.40 -5.05
C VAL A 589 -36.78 6.60 -5.95
N ALA A 590 -37.74 7.53 -6.04
CA ALA A 590 -37.57 8.81 -6.73
C ALA A 590 -37.90 9.97 -5.78
N VAL A 591 -36.96 10.90 -5.65
CA VAL A 591 -37.05 12.10 -4.79
C VAL A 591 -37.03 13.34 -5.68
N GLY A 592 -38.09 14.15 -5.61
CA GLY A 592 -38.26 15.37 -6.40
C GLY A 592 -37.51 16.59 -5.85
N GLY A 593 -37.15 16.57 -4.56
CA GLY A 593 -36.26 17.55 -3.92
C GLY A 593 -34.90 16.95 -3.54
N ASP A 594 -34.43 17.29 -2.35
CA ASP A 594 -33.17 16.81 -1.78
C ASP A 594 -33.35 15.48 -1.02
N PHE A 595 -32.29 14.67 -1.00
CA PHE A 595 -32.20 13.42 -0.23
C PHE A 595 -31.10 13.52 0.83
N THR A 596 -31.38 13.09 2.06
CA THR A 596 -30.39 13.01 3.15
C THR A 596 -30.45 11.64 3.83
N LEU A 597 -29.34 10.91 3.83
CA LEU A 597 -29.09 9.74 4.65
C LEU A 597 -28.11 10.13 5.77
N GLY A 598 -28.63 10.40 6.97
CA GLY A 598 -27.82 10.80 8.13
C GLY A 598 -26.92 9.68 8.66
N GLY A 599 -25.90 10.02 9.45
CA GLY A 599 -24.89 9.08 9.94
C GLY A 599 -25.43 7.88 10.76
N ASN A 600 -26.60 8.03 11.40
CA ASN A 600 -27.25 6.95 12.16
C ASN A 600 -28.21 6.08 11.30
N ALA A 601 -28.37 6.40 10.01
CA ALA A 601 -29.28 5.70 9.10
C ALA A 601 -28.54 4.76 8.14
N THR A 602 -29.21 3.68 7.73
CA THR A 602 -28.65 2.70 6.80
C THR A 602 -29.67 2.29 5.73
N ILE A 603 -29.24 2.21 4.47
CA ILE A 603 -29.95 1.43 3.44
C ILE A 603 -29.27 0.06 3.38
N ASN A 604 -29.91 -0.97 3.93
CA ASN A 604 -29.32 -2.30 4.09
C ASN A 604 -29.97 -3.32 3.14
N LEU A 605 -29.29 -3.58 2.03
CA LEU A 605 -29.68 -4.56 1.02
C LEU A 605 -28.75 -5.79 1.01
N ASN A 606 -27.99 -6.02 2.10
CA ASN A 606 -27.20 -7.23 2.27
C ASN A 606 -28.11 -8.46 2.22
N GLU A 607 -27.71 -9.48 1.48
CA GLU A 607 -28.44 -10.74 1.37
C GLU A 607 -29.91 -10.59 0.89
N LYS A 608 -30.21 -9.51 0.14
CA LYS A 608 -31.53 -9.26 -0.49
C LYS A 608 -31.55 -9.59 -2.00
N GLY A 609 -30.51 -10.21 -2.53
CA GLY A 609 -30.35 -10.60 -3.92
C GLY A 609 -31.17 -11.84 -4.27
N PHE A 610 -30.65 -12.68 -5.17
CA PHE A 610 -31.21 -14.02 -5.37
C PHE A 610 -31.20 -14.78 -4.03
N ALA A 611 -32.26 -15.53 -3.76
CA ALA A 611 -32.43 -16.21 -2.47
C ALA A 611 -31.42 -17.35 -2.31
N ALA A 612 -31.05 -17.64 -1.06
CA ALA A 612 -30.28 -18.83 -0.71
C ALA A 612 -30.96 -20.13 -1.18
N GLN A 613 -30.17 -21.08 -1.69
CA GLN A 613 -30.59 -22.47 -1.87
C GLN A 613 -29.49 -23.42 -1.38
N TYR A 614 -29.89 -24.40 -0.59
CA TYR A 614 -29.01 -25.52 -0.27
C TYR A 614 -28.83 -26.38 -1.54
N TYR A 615 -27.63 -26.30 -2.12
CA TYR A 615 -27.23 -26.79 -3.44
C TYR A 615 -27.81 -26.02 -4.65
N GLY A 616 -27.04 -25.92 -5.73
CA GLY A 616 -27.45 -25.37 -7.03
C GLY A 616 -27.38 -23.85 -7.18
N GLY A 617 -27.89 -23.11 -6.19
CA GLY A 617 -27.89 -21.63 -6.18
C GLY A 617 -28.73 -20.99 -7.29
N TYR A 618 -28.96 -19.67 -7.20
CA TYR A 618 -29.77 -18.93 -8.17
C TYR A 618 -29.05 -17.70 -8.72
N GLY A 619 -29.44 -17.32 -9.93
CA GLY A 619 -28.96 -16.13 -10.64
C GLY A 619 -28.05 -16.44 -11.84
N PRO A 620 -27.80 -15.46 -12.73
CA PRO A 620 -27.07 -15.69 -13.99
C PRO A 620 -25.59 -16.04 -13.82
N GLY A 621 -24.98 -15.72 -12.66
CA GLY A 621 -23.55 -15.90 -12.40
C GLY A 621 -23.19 -17.16 -11.62
N ARG A 622 -24.11 -18.12 -11.50
CA ARG A 622 -23.83 -19.46 -10.98
C ARG A 622 -23.09 -20.32 -12.02
N SER A 623 -22.20 -21.19 -11.55
CA SER A 623 -21.57 -22.21 -12.41
C SER A 623 -22.64 -23.16 -12.95
N GLY A 624 -22.68 -23.36 -14.26
CA GLY A 624 -23.63 -24.27 -14.89
C GLY A 624 -23.21 -25.72 -14.75
N VAL A 625 -24.12 -26.54 -14.21
CA VAL A 625 -24.11 -28.02 -14.11
C VAL A 625 -22.97 -28.71 -13.34
N ASP A 626 -23.31 -29.90 -12.84
CA ASP A 626 -22.44 -30.93 -12.26
C ASP A 626 -21.68 -30.62 -10.95
N GLY A 627 -22.46 -30.46 -9.88
CA GLY A 627 -22.20 -31.12 -8.58
C GLY A 627 -20.98 -30.76 -7.75
N ASN A 628 -20.04 -29.94 -8.22
CA ASN A 628 -18.82 -29.59 -7.49
C ASN A 628 -19.00 -28.29 -6.69
N TYR A 629 -19.10 -28.44 -5.37
CA TYR A 629 -19.64 -27.46 -4.39
C TYR A 629 -18.74 -26.24 -4.07
N GLU A 630 -17.75 -25.96 -4.93
CA GLU A 630 -16.51 -25.30 -4.53
C GLU A 630 -16.22 -23.94 -5.20
N ARG A 631 -17.07 -23.41 -6.09
CA ARG A 631 -16.79 -22.17 -6.86
C ARG A 631 -17.68 -20.99 -6.49
N GLY A 632 -17.05 -19.86 -6.19
CA GLY A 632 -17.74 -18.59 -5.93
C GLY A 632 -18.62 -18.15 -7.09
N VAL A 633 -19.82 -17.66 -6.78
CA VAL A 633 -20.73 -17.12 -7.80
C VAL A 633 -20.40 -15.66 -8.13
N SER A 634 -20.82 -15.22 -9.31
CA SER A 634 -20.35 -13.98 -9.93
C SER A 634 -21.46 -12.94 -10.08
N HIS A 635 -21.11 -11.66 -10.06
CA HIS A 635 -21.92 -10.51 -10.52
C HIS A 635 -21.00 -9.29 -10.45
N GLY A 636 -20.79 -8.55 -11.54
CA GLY A 636 -19.71 -7.53 -11.62
C GLY A 636 -18.31 -8.16 -11.69
N GLY A 637 -17.87 -8.77 -10.60
CA GLY A 637 -16.66 -9.59 -10.54
C GLY A 637 -16.95 -11.08 -10.72
N LEU A 638 -15.96 -11.82 -11.22
CA LEU A 638 -15.94 -13.28 -11.19
C LEU A 638 -15.75 -13.76 -9.74
N GLY A 639 -16.51 -14.78 -9.32
CA GLY A 639 -16.25 -15.47 -8.06
C GLY A 639 -14.97 -16.32 -8.11
N GLY A 640 -14.40 -16.61 -6.94
CA GLY A 640 -13.18 -17.38 -6.79
C GLY A 640 -13.32 -18.83 -7.26
N ASN A 641 -12.23 -19.39 -7.79
CA ASN A 641 -12.19 -20.77 -8.28
C ASN A 641 -12.10 -21.79 -7.12
N SER A 642 -12.31 -23.07 -7.41
CA SER A 642 -12.18 -24.17 -6.45
C SER A 642 -10.72 -24.61 -6.25
N SER A 643 -10.44 -25.28 -5.13
CA SER A 643 -9.11 -25.88 -4.86
C SER A 643 -8.75 -27.03 -5.82
N SER A 644 -9.75 -27.62 -6.47
CA SER A 644 -9.69 -28.83 -7.29
C SER A 644 -9.10 -28.65 -8.71
N GLY A 645 -8.67 -27.45 -9.09
CA GLY A 645 -7.75 -27.20 -10.22
C GLY A 645 -8.25 -27.50 -11.64
N THR A 646 -9.49 -27.97 -11.83
CA THR A 646 -10.03 -28.33 -13.15
C THR A 646 -10.36 -27.09 -14.00
N PRO A 647 -9.82 -26.95 -15.23
CA PRO A 647 -10.24 -25.89 -16.15
C PRO A 647 -11.64 -26.21 -16.68
N VAL A 648 -12.64 -25.45 -16.25
CA VAL A 648 -14.03 -25.59 -16.72
C VAL A 648 -14.63 -24.20 -16.89
N SER A 649 -15.30 -23.98 -18.02
CA SER A 649 -15.97 -22.76 -18.49
C SER A 649 -16.13 -21.64 -17.45
N TRP A 650 -15.52 -20.49 -17.70
CA TRP A 650 -15.61 -19.29 -16.86
C TRP A 650 -17.07 -18.97 -16.46
N ASN A 651 -17.29 -18.65 -15.17
CA ASN A 651 -18.60 -18.20 -14.68
C ASN A 651 -19.00 -16.91 -15.40
N LYS A 652 -20.30 -16.76 -15.73
CA LYS A 652 -20.78 -15.59 -16.45
C LYS A 652 -20.92 -14.39 -15.52
N VAL A 653 -20.10 -13.36 -15.72
CA VAL A 653 -20.37 -12.02 -15.19
C VAL A 653 -21.53 -11.41 -15.98
N TYR A 654 -22.39 -10.65 -15.28
CA TYR A 654 -23.57 -9.98 -15.84
C TYR A 654 -23.81 -8.63 -15.16
N GLY A 655 -24.88 -7.94 -15.55
CA GLY A 655 -25.19 -6.55 -15.19
C GLY A 655 -24.52 -5.55 -16.14
N SER A 656 -24.91 -4.28 -16.07
CA SER A 656 -24.29 -3.17 -16.81
C SER A 656 -23.34 -2.36 -15.92
N ILE A 657 -22.22 -1.87 -16.46
CA ILE A 657 -21.31 -0.94 -15.76
C ILE A 657 -22.02 0.39 -15.44
N ALA A 658 -22.64 1.01 -16.45
CA ALA A 658 -23.19 2.36 -16.34
C ALA A 658 -24.65 2.42 -15.85
N SER A 659 -25.38 1.29 -15.83
CA SER A 659 -26.76 1.22 -15.31
C SER A 659 -27.04 -0.10 -14.57
N PRO A 660 -26.30 -0.40 -13.48
CA PRO A 660 -26.43 -1.62 -12.72
C PRO A 660 -27.74 -1.65 -11.94
N THR A 661 -28.66 -2.56 -12.28
CA THR A 661 -29.90 -2.73 -11.53
C THR A 661 -30.13 -4.16 -11.05
N ASN A 662 -29.21 -5.08 -11.35
CA ASN A 662 -29.37 -6.51 -11.18
C ASN A 662 -29.07 -6.99 -9.75
N LEU A 663 -29.68 -8.12 -9.37
CA LEU A 663 -29.43 -8.78 -8.09
C LEU A 663 -28.15 -9.62 -8.16
N GLY A 664 -27.42 -9.70 -7.05
CA GLY A 664 -26.27 -10.61 -6.89
C GLY A 664 -26.72 -12.07 -6.84
N SER A 665 -25.98 -12.96 -7.50
CA SER A 665 -26.21 -14.41 -7.51
C SER A 665 -25.92 -15.07 -6.16
N SER A 666 -26.56 -16.21 -5.90
CA SER A 666 -26.61 -16.85 -4.58
C SER A 666 -26.06 -18.28 -4.53
N THR A 667 -25.72 -18.72 -3.33
CA THR A 667 -25.33 -20.10 -2.96
C THR A 667 -26.18 -20.57 -1.76
N SER A 668 -25.57 -21.09 -0.69
CA SER A 668 -26.26 -21.33 0.61
C SER A 668 -26.64 -20.05 1.35
N THR A 669 -26.08 -18.91 0.94
CA THR A 669 -26.50 -17.57 1.37
C THR A 669 -27.19 -16.84 0.24
N SER A 670 -27.84 -15.71 0.54
CA SER A 670 -28.43 -14.89 -0.53
C SER A 670 -27.39 -13.92 -1.10
N GLY A 671 -27.52 -13.56 -2.37
CA GLY A 671 -26.68 -12.52 -2.98
C GLY A 671 -27.03 -11.11 -2.50
N GLY A 672 -26.29 -10.10 -2.94
CA GLY A 672 -26.60 -8.71 -2.65
C GLY A 672 -27.85 -8.19 -3.39
N GLY A 673 -28.64 -7.32 -2.74
CA GLY A 673 -29.82 -6.69 -3.35
C GLY A 673 -29.49 -5.62 -4.39
N ALA A 674 -30.51 -4.88 -4.87
CA ALA A 674 -30.31 -3.77 -5.79
C ALA A 674 -31.02 -2.48 -5.33
N LEU A 675 -30.31 -1.36 -5.39
CA LEU A 675 -30.84 0.01 -5.23
C LEU A 675 -30.85 0.74 -6.58
N TYR A 676 -31.97 1.38 -6.91
CA TYR A 676 -32.04 2.45 -7.90
C TYR A 676 -32.70 3.68 -7.27
N LEU A 677 -31.90 4.71 -6.99
CA LEU A 677 -32.33 5.97 -6.39
C LEU A 677 -32.14 7.11 -7.39
N THR A 678 -33.22 7.87 -7.66
CA THR A 678 -33.16 9.12 -8.41
C THR A 678 -33.45 10.31 -7.51
N VAL A 679 -32.62 11.36 -7.55
CA VAL A 679 -32.75 12.58 -6.74
C VAL A 679 -32.57 13.79 -7.65
N GLN A 680 -33.52 14.72 -7.70
CA GLN A 680 -33.38 15.90 -8.54
C GLN A 680 -32.41 16.94 -7.94
N GLY A 681 -32.43 17.09 -6.61
CA GLY A 681 -31.56 18.00 -5.88
C GLY A 681 -30.22 17.39 -5.44
N VAL A 682 -29.80 17.76 -4.23
CA VAL A 682 -28.60 17.24 -3.55
C VAL A 682 -28.92 15.89 -2.92
N ALA A 683 -28.03 14.91 -3.10
CA ALA A 683 -28.01 13.69 -2.30
C ALA A 683 -26.87 13.77 -1.28
N THR A 684 -27.19 13.97 -0.01
CA THR A 684 -26.24 13.94 1.10
C THR A 684 -26.24 12.54 1.72
N VAL A 685 -25.10 11.86 1.66
CA VAL A 685 -24.92 10.49 2.17
C VAL A 685 -23.83 10.49 3.23
N ASP A 686 -24.24 10.54 4.50
CA ASP A 686 -23.35 10.42 5.67
C ASP A 686 -23.47 9.04 6.34
N GLY A 687 -24.63 8.39 6.19
CA GLY A 687 -24.86 7.00 6.59
C GLY A 687 -24.28 5.97 5.61
N THR A 688 -24.75 4.72 5.70
CA THR A 688 -24.25 3.61 4.87
C THR A 688 -25.30 3.03 3.93
N ILE A 689 -24.92 2.76 2.68
CA ILE A 689 -25.71 2.01 1.69
C ILE A 689 -24.96 0.71 1.35
N ASN A 690 -25.52 -0.43 1.74
CA ASN A 690 -24.90 -1.74 1.49
C ASN A 690 -25.77 -2.63 0.61
N ALA A 691 -25.15 -3.42 -0.28
CA ALA A 691 -25.77 -4.52 -1.01
C ALA A 691 -24.77 -5.69 -1.19
N LYS A 692 -24.26 -6.22 -0.07
CA LYS A 692 -23.24 -7.28 -0.05
C LYS A 692 -23.85 -8.68 -0.18
N GLY A 693 -23.09 -9.62 -0.76
CA GLY A 693 -23.42 -11.05 -0.76
C GLY A 693 -23.09 -11.71 0.57
N GLY A 694 -23.84 -12.74 0.97
CA GLY A 694 -23.63 -13.45 2.23
C GLY A 694 -22.41 -14.37 2.21
N ASN A 695 -21.74 -14.52 3.36
CA ASN A 695 -20.53 -15.33 3.53
C ASN A 695 -20.83 -16.85 3.43
N GLY A 696 -19.95 -17.60 2.78
CA GLY A 696 -19.96 -19.05 2.78
C GLY A 696 -19.14 -19.62 3.95
N SER A 697 -19.53 -20.81 4.44
CA SER A 697 -18.75 -21.54 5.45
C SER A 697 -17.89 -22.62 4.79
N TYR A 698 -18.50 -23.76 4.44
CA TYR A 698 -17.83 -24.89 3.75
C TYR A 698 -18.02 -24.90 2.23
N ILE A 699 -18.94 -24.09 1.71
CA ILE A 699 -19.22 -24.00 0.28
C ILE A 699 -19.02 -22.56 -0.20
N ALA A 700 -19.03 -22.39 -1.52
CA ALA A 700 -18.93 -21.11 -2.19
C ALA A 700 -19.80 -19.98 -1.60
N ALA A 701 -19.27 -18.76 -1.58
CA ALA A 701 -20.00 -17.58 -1.09
C ALA A 701 -20.76 -16.83 -2.22
N SER A 702 -21.73 -16.01 -1.81
CA SER A 702 -22.63 -15.29 -2.71
C SER A 702 -22.07 -13.97 -3.23
N ALA A 703 -22.52 -13.53 -4.40
CA ALA A 703 -22.03 -12.34 -5.07
C ALA A 703 -22.67 -11.05 -4.54
N GLY A 704 -21.94 -9.94 -4.68
CA GLY A 704 -22.43 -8.59 -4.40
C GLY A 704 -23.54 -8.13 -5.34
N GLY A 705 -24.30 -7.12 -4.91
CA GLY A 705 -25.49 -6.60 -5.59
C GLY A 705 -25.23 -5.40 -6.49
N SER A 706 -26.23 -4.50 -6.61
CA SER A 706 -26.16 -3.26 -7.39
C SER A 706 -26.51 -2.02 -6.56
N ILE A 707 -25.78 -0.92 -6.75
CA ILE A 707 -26.15 0.42 -6.29
C ILE A 707 -26.12 1.37 -7.48
N TYR A 708 -27.27 1.94 -7.86
CA TYR A 708 -27.37 2.92 -8.93
C TYR A 708 -28.00 4.22 -8.42
N LEU A 709 -27.21 5.30 -8.47
CA LEU A 709 -27.60 6.64 -8.07
C LEU A 709 -27.60 7.57 -9.29
N VAL A 710 -28.71 8.24 -9.56
CA VAL A 710 -28.80 9.34 -10.53
C VAL A 710 -29.28 10.58 -9.77
N VAL A 711 -28.36 11.50 -9.50
CA VAL A 711 -28.57 12.61 -8.54
C VAL A 711 -28.20 13.95 -9.18
N GLY A 712 -28.72 15.07 -8.70
CA GLY A 712 -28.24 16.39 -9.11
C GLY A 712 -26.77 16.56 -8.76
N THR A 713 -26.48 16.53 -7.45
CA THR A 713 -25.12 16.54 -6.87
C THR A 713 -25.01 15.51 -5.74
N LEU A 714 -23.79 15.06 -5.43
CA LEU A 714 -23.51 14.13 -4.33
C LEU A 714 -22.64 14.81 -3.26
N ALA A 715 -23.03 14.68 -2.00
CA ALA A 715 -22.36 15.23 -0.83
C ALA A 715 -22.30 14.20 0.32
N GLY A 716 -21.55 14.52 1.37
CA GLY A 716 -21.42 13.71 2.59
C GLY A 716 -20.14 12.87 2.66
N THR A 717 -19.99 12.13 3.77
CA THR A 717 -18.81 11.31 4.12
C THR A 717 -19.11 9.82 4.32
N GLY A 718 -20.30 9.36 3.91
CA GLY A 718 -20.80 8.00 4.09
C GLY A 718 -20.15 6.97 3.15
N THR A 719 -20.72 5.76 3.11
CA THR A 719 -20.17 4.63 2.33
C THR A 719 -21.23 3.92 1.47
N LEU A 720 -20.88 3.64 0.22
CA LEU A 720 -21.58 2.73 -0.70
C LEU A 720 -20.77 1.43 -0.83
N SER A 721 -21.39 0.26 -0.59
CA SER A 721 -20.66 -1.02 -0.68
C SER A 721 -21.47 -2.17 -1.28
N VAL A 722 -20.86 -2.87 -2.24
CA VAL A 722 -21.43 -4.02 -2.97
C VAL A 722 -20.51 -5.25 -2.92
N ALA A 723 -19.79 -5.45 -1.83
CA ALA A 723 -18.78 -6.52 -1.72
C ALA A 723 -19.36 -7.94 -1.89
N GLY A 724 -18.54 -8.84 -2.44
CA GLY A 724 -18.82 -10.28 -2.46
C GLY A 724 -18.64 -10.92 -1.08
N GLY A 725 -19.33 -12.04 -0.81
CA GLY A 725 -19.20 -12.78 0.45
C GLY A 725 -17.87 -13.53 0.56
N ALA A 726 -17.31 -13.60 1.75
CA ALA A 726 -16.08 -14.34 2.07
C ALA A 726 -16.34 -15.84 2.35
N THR A 727 -15.31 -16.68 2.30
CA THR A 727 -15.37 -18.10 2.74
C THR A 727 -14.36 -18.44 3.83
N TRP A 728 -14.75 -19.34 4.74
CA TRP A 728 -14.04 -19.67 5.98
C TRP A 728 -13.78 -21.18 6.11
N GLY A 729 -13.16 -21.81 5.11
CA GLY A 729 -12.87 -23.24 5.10
C GLY A 729 -12.15 -23.71 3.83
N GLN A 730 -11.57 -24.92 3.85
CA GLN A 730 -10.90 -25.47 2.67
C GLN A 730 -11.91 -25.90 1.60
N GLY A 731 -11.79 -25.34 0.40
CA GLY A 731 -12.44 -25.82 -0.83
C GLY A 731 -13.31 -24.78 -1.55
N GLY A 732 -14.06 -23.95 -0.81
CA GLY A 732 -15.06 -23.05 -1.37
C GLY A 732 -14.54 -21.66 -1.78
N GLY A 733 -14.71 -21.29 -3.04
CA GLY A 733 -14.37 -19.96 -3.56
C GLY A 733 -15.30 -18.84 -3.10
N ALA A 734 -14.74 -17.65 -2.91
CA ALA A 734 -15.45 -16.47 -2.43
C ALA A 734 -16.24 -15.74 -3.54
N GLY A 735 -17.27 -14.99 -3.17
CA GLY A 735 -18.18 -14.33 -4.12
C GLY A 735 -17.55 -13.16 -4.86
N GLY A 736 -17.96 -12.93 -6.11
CA GLY A 736 -17.57 -11.75 -6.88
C GLY A 736 -18.18 -10.44 -6.32
N GLY A 737 -17.44 -9.34 -6.41
CA GLY A 737 -17.88 -8.01 -6.01
C GLY A 737 -18.85 -7.39 -7.01
N GLY A 738 -19.94 -6.78 -6.53
CA GLY A 738 -21.03 -6.24 -7.34
C GLY A 738 -20.73 -4.92 -8.06
N ARG A 739 -21.77 -4.15 -8.42
CA ARG A 739 -21.64 -2.96 -9.26
C ARG A 739 -22.18 -1.69 -8.58
N ILE A 740 -21.43 -0.59 -8.67
CA ILE A 740 -21.84 0.75 -8.25
C ILE A 740 -21.84 1.66 -9.49
N ALA A 741 -22.87 2.47 -9.65
CA ALA A 741 -22.88 3.58 -10.62
C ALA A 741 -23.43 4.84 -9.97
N VAL A 742 -22.73 5.95 -10.17
CA VAL A 742 -23.16 7.30 -9.74
C VAL A 742 -23.09 8.25 -10.92
N ILE A 743 -24.25 8.83 -11.28
CA ILE A 743 -24.39 9.82 -12.35
C ILE A 743 -24.86 11.13 -11.72
N LEU A 744 -24.13 12.21 -12.02
CA LEU A 744 -24.45 13.56 -11.59
C LEU A 744 -25.09 14.34 -12.75
N ASN A 745 -26.33 14.80 -12.58
CA ASN A 745 -27.05 15.57 -13.59
C ASN A 745 -26.59 17.03 -13.64
N THR A 746 -26.12 17.60 -12.52
CA THR A 746 -25.66 19.00 -12.41
C THR A 746 -24.32 19.15 -11.70
N GLY A 747 -23.84 18.11 -11.01
CA GLY A 747 -22.59 18.12 -10.24
C GLY A 747 -21.33 17.80 -11.05
N SER A 748 -20.21 18.38 -10.59
CA SER A 748 -18.86 18.19 -11.13
C SER A 748 -17.93 17.32 -10.26
N THR A 749 -18.33 16.97 -9.02
CA THR A 749 -17.53 16.15 -8.09
C THR A 749 -18.41 15.16 -7.32
N PHE A 750 -17.81 14.06 -6.86
CA PHE A 750 -18.50 12.99 -6.12
C PHE A 750 -18.39 13.13 -4.59
N GLY A 751 -17.95 14.29 -4.09
CA GLY A 751 -17.77 14.54 -2.66
C GLY A 751 -16.72 13.63 -2.00
N SER A 752 -16.95 13.27 -0.73
CA SER A 752 -16.09 12.37 0.06
C SER A 752 -16.74 11.01 0.35
N VAL A 753 -17.79 10.64 -0.39
CA VAL A 753 -18.51 9.39 -0.20
C VAL A 753 -17.66 8.21 -0.69
N ALA A 754 -17.34 7.27 0.20
CA ALA A 754 -16.52 6.10 -0.11
C ALA A 754 -17.31 5.07 -0.94
N MET A 755 -16.70 4.49 -1.98
CA MET A 755 -17.34 3.50 -2.86
C MET A 755 -16.50 2.21 -2.88
N LYS A 756 -17.10 1.06 -2.55
CA LYS A 756 -16.40 -0.23 -2.36
C LYS A 756 -17.06 -1.38 -3.12
N ALA A 757 -16.39 -1.92 -4.14
CA ALA A 757 -16.90 -2.98 -5.02
C ALA A 757 -15.97 -4.21 -5.13
N HIS A 758 -15.13 -4.46 -4.12
CA HIS A 758 -14.19 -5.58 -4.10
C HIS A 758 -14.87 -6.96 -3.96
N GLY A 759 -14.15 -8.02 -4.33
CA GLY A 759 -14.60 -9.39 -4.12
C GLY A 759 -14.59 -9.82 -2.64
N GLY A 760 -15.03 -11.05 -2.39
CA GLY A 760 -14.87 -11.71 -1.09
C GLY A 760 -13.50 -12.37 -0.92
N THR A 761 -13.06 -12.51 0.32
CA THR A 761 -11.77 -13.13 0.70
C THR A 761 -11.91 -14.64 0.97
N SER A 762 -10.82 -15.39 0.77
CA SER A 762 -10.71 -16.79 1.22
C SER A 762 -9.25 -17.24 1.38
N SER A 763 -9.04 -18.40 2.02
CA SER A 763 -7.72 -18.96 2.32
C SER A 763 -7.53 -20.40 1.81
N PRO A 764 -6.46 -20.72 1.05
CA PRO A 764 -5.51 -19.83 0.38
C PRO A 764 -5.91 -19.56 -1.08
N SER A 765 -6.01 -18.27 -1.45
CA SER A 765 -6.06 -17.74 -2.83
C SER A 765 -7.35 -17.90 -3.67
N GLN A 766 -8.42 -18.47 -3.14
CA GLN A 766 -9.68 -18.71 -3.87
C GLN A 766 -10.63 -17.48 -3.78
N SER A 767 -10.07 -16.27 -3.77
CA SER A 767 -10.81 -15.02 -3.54
C SER A 767 -11.61 -14.61 -4.79
N GLY A 768 -12.70 -13.89 -4.59
CA GLY A 768 -13.46 -13.28 -5.69
C GLY A 768 -12.76 -12.03 -6.22
N ALA A 769 -13.04 -11.68 -7.47
CA ALA A 769 -12.63 -10.42 -8.07
C ALA A 769 -13.56 -9.27 -7.70
N ALA A 770 -13.01 -8.06 -7.83
CA ALA A 770 -13.79 -6.83 -7.81
C ALA A 770 -14.84 -6.81 -8.94
N GLY A 771 -15.93 -6.10 -8.69
CA GLY A 771 -16.78 -5.59 -9.75
C GLY A 771 -16.34 -4.20 -10.17
N THR A 772 -17.31 -3.32 -10.40
CA THR A 772 -17.08 -2.03 -11.06
C THR A 772 -17.71 -0.87 -10.31
N ILE A 773 -17.02 0.27 -10.29
CA ILE A 773 -17.54 1.56 -9.84
C ILE A 773 -17.53 2.51 -11.04
N TYR A 774 -18.71 2.84 -11.56
CA TYR A 774 -18.90 3.82 -12.62
C TYR A 774 -19.24 5.19 -12.03
N ARG A 775 -18.63 6.24 -12.59
CA ARG A 775 -18.82 7.64 -12.14
C ARG A 775 -18.90 8.56 -13.35
N GLN A 776 -20.02 9.27 -13.49
CA GLN A 776 -20.24 10.25 -14.56
C GLN A 776 -20.61 11.62 -13.97
N THR A 777 -19.90 12.66 -14.39
CA THR A 777 -20.20 14.06 -14.07
C THR A 777 -21.12 14.68 -15.12
N SER A 778 -21.72 15.82 -14.81
CA SER A 778 -22.59 16.55 -15.76
C SER A 778 -21.84 17.14 -16.98
N ALA A 779 -20.50 17.10 -16.98
CA ALA A 779 -19.66 17.56 -18.09
C ALA A 779 -19.33 16.45 -19.11
N GLN A 780 -19.60 15.18 -18.79
CA GLN A 780 -19.36 14.01 -19.66
C GLN A 780 -20.68 13.60 -20.33
N ALA A 781 -20.62 13.12 -21.58
CA ALA A 781 -21.83 12.63 -22.24
C ALA A 781 -22.28 11.29 -21.63
N THR A 782 -23.53 10.92 -21.92
CA THR A 782 -24.18 9.74 -21.34
C THR A 782 -23.41 8.44 -21.67
N GLY A 783 -22.91 7.78 -20.63
CA GLY A 783 -22.13 6.54 -20.75
C GLY A 783 -20.61 6.74 -20.83
N GLU A 784 -20.11 7.96 -20.95
CA GLU A 784 -18.68 8.28 -21.12
C GLU A 784 -17.94 8.53 -19.79
N GLY A 785 -18.50 8.11 -18.65
CA GLY A 785 -17.90 8.29 -17.33
C GLY A 785 -16.59 7.50 -17.11
N SER A 786 -15.99 7.65 -15.92
CA SER A 786 -14.83 6.87 -15.48
C SER A 786 -15.28 5.53 -14.88
N VAL A 787 -14.55 4.45 -15.15
CA VAL A 787 -14.72 3.13 -14.52
C VAL A 787 -13.55 2.86 -13.58
N ILE A 788 -13.82 2.46 -12.34
CA ILE A 788 -12.80 2.00 -11.38
C ILE A 788 -13.03 0.53 -11.04
N ILE A 789 -11.94 -0.23 -11.02
CA ILE A 789 -11.84 -1.60 -10.54
C ILE A 789 -10.79 -1.61 -9.42
N ASP A 790 -11.29 -1.67 -8.18
CA ASP A 790 -10.50 -1.71 -6.95
C ASP A 790 -10.85 -2.99 -6.18
N ASN A 791 -9.87 -3.89 -6.01
CA ASN A 791 -10.08 -5.13 -5.27
C ASN A 791 -9.60 -5.09 -3.82
N ASN A 792 -9.37 -3.90 -3.24
CA ASN A 792 -9.02 -3.69 -1.84
C ASN A 792 -7.82 -4.57 -1.38
N ASN A 793 -6.82 -4.73 -2.26
CA ASN A 793 -5.63 -5.57 -2.09
C ASN A 793 -5.90 -7.07 -1.88
N ILE A 794 -7.12 -7.55 -2.14
CA ILE A 794 -7.49 -8.96 -2.10
C ILE A 794 -6.77 -9.70 -3.23
N ALA A 795 -5.94 -10.68 -2.85
CA ALA A 795 -5.25 -11.54 -3.80
C ALA A 795 -6.20 -12.60 -4.40
N THR A 796 -6.34 -12.58 -5.73
CA THR A 796 -6.99 -13.63 -6.52
C THR A 796 -5.94 -14.31 -7.40
N THR A 797 -6.07 -15.61 -7.65
CA THR A 797 -5.17 -16.37 -8.55
C THR A 797 -5.79 -16.73 -9.90
N SER A 798 -7.12 -16.63 -10.03
CA SER A 798 -7.84 -16.89 -11.30
C SER A 798 -9.08 -16.02 -11.52
N ALA A 799 -9.44 -15.12 -10.58
CA ALA A 799 -10.68 -14.35 -10.66
C ALA A 799 -10.43 -12.93 -11.17
N MET A 800 -11.34 -12.44 -12.04
CA MET A 800 -11.26 -11.11 -12.67
C MET A 800 -12.62 -10.42 -12.79
N THR A 801 -12.63 -9.11 -12.93
CA THR A 801 -13.75 -8.35 -13.49
C THR A 801 -13.82 -8.64 -14.99
N MET A 802 -14.99 -8.99 -15.53
CA MET A 802 -15.16 -9.22 -16.98
C MET A 802 -16.08 -8.13 -17.57
N ALA A 803 -15.65 -7.48 -18.64
CA ALA A 803 -16.58 -6.74 -19.50
C ALA A 803 -17.54 -7.75 -20.16
N THR A 804 -18.84 -7.63 -19.94
CA THR A 804 -19.82 -8.57 -20.52
C THR A 804 -19.99 -8.28 -22.03
N PRO A 805 -20.36 -9.27 -22.87
CA PRO A 805 -20.52 -9.04 -24.31
C PRO A 805 -21.59 -8.00 -24.71
N ASN A 806 -22.42 -7.56 -23.76
CA ASN A 806 -23.46 -6.55 -23.94
C ASN A 806 -23.13 -5.23 -23.22
N GLU A 807 -21.95 -5.11 -22.59
CA GLU A 807 -21.44 -3.80 -22.18
C GLU A 807 -21.08 -2.99 -23.43
N PRO A 808 -21.05 -1.65 -23.36
CA PRO A 808 -20.40 -0.87 -24.39
C PRO A 808 -18.92 -1.23 -24.48
N ASP A 809 -18.30 -0.94 -25.63
CA ASP A 809 -16.86 -1.05 -25.78
C ASP A 809 -16.17 -0.22 -24.68
N MET A 810 -15.10 -0.75 -24.09
CA MET A 810 -14.32 -0.06 -23.06
C MET A 810 -13.72 1.26 -23.58
N THR A 811 -13.66 1.45 -24.90
CA THR A 811 -13.32 2.72 -25.57
C THR A 811 -14.36 3.83 -25.36
N GLN A 812 -15.60 3.54 -24.95
CA GLN A 812 -16.63 4.57 -24.68
C GLN A 812 -16.35 5.33 -23.37
N PHE A 813 -15.73 4.70 -22.38
CA PHE A 813 -15.44 5.35 -21.10
C PHE A 813 -14.32 6.40 -21.26
N SER A 814 -14.36 7.50 -20.51
CA SER A 814 -13.27 8.50 -20.56
C SER A 814 -12.05 8.14 -19.72
N GLU A 815 -12.18 7.16 -18.81
CA GLU A 815 -11.08 6.65 -18.00
C GLU A 815 -11.39 5.22 -17.51
N VAL A 816 -10.38 4.35 -17.51
CA VAL A 816 -10.44 3.02 -16.88
C VAL A 816 -9.32 2.93 -15.85
N ILE A 817 -9.67 2.78 -14.57
CA ILE A 817 -8.72 2.74 -13.46
C ILE A 817 -8.69 1.34 -12.85
N LEU A 818 -7.50 0.72 -12.86
CA LEU A 818 -7.22 -0.53 -12.15
C LEU A 818 -6.31 -0.22 -10.95
N THR A 819 -6.70 -0.63 -9.74
CA THR A 819 -5.91 -0.36 -8.52
C THR A 819 -6.08 -1.45 -7.48
N ASN A 820 -5.16 -1.55 -6.51
CA ASN A 820 -5.28 -2.43 -5.34
C ASN A 820 -5.65 -3.88 -5.70
N ARG A 821 -4.94 -4.47 -6.68
CA ARG A 821 -5.23 -5.79 -7.29
C ARG A 821 -6.56 -5.88 -8.07
N GLY A 822 -7.02 -4.78 -8.65
CA GLY A 822 -8.11 -4.76 -9.62
C GLY A 822 -7.69 -5.42 -10.93
N PHE A 823 -8.36 -6.52 -11.31
CA PHE A 823 -8.02 -7.30 -12.51
C PHE A 823 -9.15 -7.20 -13.53
N LEU A 824 -8.87 -6.73 -14.75
CA LEU A 824 -9.86 -6.63 -15.83
C LEU A 824 -9.54 -7.61 -16.95
N ALA A 825 -10.56 -8.35 -17.39
CA ALA A 825 -10.53 -9.10 -18.64
C ALA A 825 -11.56 -8.63 -19.66
N LEU A 826 -11.09 -8.56 -20.89
CA LEU A 826 -11.82 -8.15 -22.08
C LEU A 826 -12.25 -9.38 -22.89
N ASN A 827 -13.42 -9.30 -23.51
CA ASN A 827 -13.93 -10.32 -24.42
C ASN A 827 -13.99 -9.73 -25.84
N THR A 828 -13.54 -10.49 -26.85
CA THR A 828 -13.49 -10.15 -28.30
C THR A 828 -12.31 -9.28 -28.77
N ASN A 829 -12.04 -9.28 -30.09
CA ASN A 829 -10.97 -8.54 -30.77
C ASN A 829 -11.17 -7.01 -30.70
N THR A 830 -11.05 -6.44 -29.50
CA THR A 830 -11.17 -5.00 -29.25
C THR A 830 -9.92 -4.27 -29.74
N MET A 831 -10.09 -3.21 -30.54
CA MET A 831 -9.03 -2.21 -30.70
C MET A 831 -9.01 -1.34 -29.45
N LEU A 832 -7.91 -1.35 -28.71
CA LEU A 832 -7.74 -0.51 -27.53
C LEU A 832 -7.22 0.87 -27.98
N ASP A 833 -8.10 1.66 -28.60
CA ASP A 833 -7.79 3.06 -28.94
C ASP A 833 -7.93 3.98 -27.71
N TRP A 834 -7.24 3.60 -26.62
CA TRP A 834 -7.40 4.20 -25.30
C TRP A 834 -6.74 5.57 -25.24
N ILE A 835 -5.49 5.69 -25.69
CA ILE A 835 -4.74 6.95 -25.64
C ILE A 835 -5.39 8.08 -26.48
N ALA A 836 -6.30 7.77 -27.42
CA ALA A 836 -7.09 8.79 -28.11
C ALA A 836 -8.25 9.38 -27.28
N GLN A 837 -8.96 8.60 -26.43
CA GLN A 837 -10.13 9.07 -25.66
C GLN A 837 -10.24 8.52 -24.20
N PRO A 838 -10.12 7.20 -23.88
CA PRO A 838 -9.95 6.71 -22.50
C PRO A 838 -8.51 6.70 -21.94
N ASN A 839 -8.26 7.46 -20.87
CA ASN A 839 -7.03 7.22 -20.09
C ASN A 839 -7.13 5.88 -19.34
N LEU A 840 -6.34 4.86 -19.72
CA LEU A 840 -6.08 3.72 -18.84
C LEU A 840 -5.09 4.17 -17.74
N ARG A 841 -5.45 3.96 -16.48
CA ARG A 841 -4.52 4.13 -15.35
C ARG A 841 -4.48 2.86 -14.51
N VAL A 842 -3.28 2.29 -14.36
CA VAL A 842 -3.06 1.11 -13.52
C VAL A 842 -2.13 1.51 -12.38
N TYR A 843 -2.57 1.33 -11.14
CA TYR A 843 -1.85 1.72 -9.94
C TYR A 843 -1.46 0.51 -9.08
N GLY A 844 -0.32 0.66 -8.40
CA GLY A 844 0.17 -0.24 -7.35
C GLY A 844 1.21 -1.26 -7.84
N PRO A 845 2.42 -1.32 -7.24
CA PRO A 845 3.48 -2.22 -7.67
C PRO A 845 3.14 -3.72 -7.48
N ASN A 846 2.04 -4.02 -6.80
CA ASN A 846 1.58 -5.38 -6.51
C ASN A 846 0.36 -5.76 -7.36
N GLN A 847 0.65 -6.37 -8.51
CA GLN A 847 -0.20 -7.32 -9.25
C GLN A 847 -1.46 -6.79 -9.98
N SER A 848 -1.84 -5.51 -9.92
CA SER A 848 -2.96 -4.97 -10.74
C SER A 848 -2.78 -5.35 -12.22
N LEU A 849 -3.74 -6.09 -12.79
CA LEU A 849 -3.60 -6.88 -14.02
C LEU A 849 -4.66 -6.50 -15.06
N LEU A 850 -4.23 -6.16 -16.26
CA LEU A 850 -5.07 -6.20 -17.45
C LEU A 850 -4.76 -7.48 -18.23
N MET A 851 -5.80 -8.25 -18.60
CA MET A 851 -5.65 -9.46 -19.40
C MET A 851 -6.69 -9.52 -20.52
N ALA A 852 -6.27 -9.45 -21.78
CA ALA A 852 -7.14 -9.80 -22.89
C ALA A 852 -7.17 -11.32 -23.08
N GLN A 853 -8.35 -11.93 -22.96
CA GLN A 853 -8.59 -13.34 -23.25
C GLN A 853 -9.54 -13.47 -24.44
N ASN A 854 -9.39 -14.53 -25.23
CA ASN A 854 -10.23 -14.78 -26.41
C ASN A 854 -10.13 -13.66 -27.49
N THR A 855 -8.95 -13.05 -27.61
CA THR A 855 -8.62 -12.05 -28.64
C THR A 855 -7.38 -12.52 -29.41
N ASN A 856 -7.32 -12.32 -30.72
CA ASN A 856 -6.18 -12.74 -31.53
C ASN A 856 -5.07 -11.67 -31.60
N ASN A 857 -5.44 -10.38 -31.59
CA ASN A 857 -4.53 -9.24 -31.48
C ASN A 857 -5.16 -8.13 -30.62
N ILE A 858 -4.34 -7.32 -29.95
CA ILE A 858 -4.62 -5.94 -29.52
C ILE A 858 -3.83 -4.99 -30.41
N SER A 859 -4.46 -3.88 -30.78
CA SER A 859 -3.76 -2.73 -31.40
C SER A 859 -4.00 -1.47 -30.56
N LEU A 860 -2.93 -0.70 -30.34
CA LEU A 860 -2.92 0.63 -29.72
C LEU A 860 -2.54 1.67 -30.80
N ALA A 861 -3.33 2.73 -30.95
CA ALA A 861 -3.17 3.69 -32.06
C ALA A 861 -2.12 4.80 -31.80
N SER A 862 -1.44 4.79 -30.65
CA SER A 862 -0.49 5.82 -30.23
C SER A 862 0.44 5.29 -29.12
N ASP A 863 1.28 6.15 -28.54
CA ASP A 863 2.37 5.81 -27.61
C ASP A 863 1.87 5.09 -26.33
N PHE A 864 2.54 4.02 -25.95
CA PHE A 864 2.16 3.18 -24.81
C PHE A 864 3.19 3.21 -23.67
N ASN A 865 2.87 3.94 -22.60
CA ASN A 865 3.74 4.13 -21.44
C ASN A 865 3.28 3.30 -20.23
N MET A 866 4.05 2.28 -19.85
CA MET A 866 3.82 1.44 -18.68
C MET A 866 4.64 1.92 -17.48
N ALA A 867 3.98 2.22 -16.35
CA ALA A 867 4.66 2.60 -15.10
C ALA A 867 3.97 2.08 -13.83
N ASN A 868 4.71 1.37 -12.97
CA ASN A 868 4.27 0.87 -11.66
C ASN A 868 3.21 -0.26 -11.68
N PHE A 869 3.11 -1.04 -12.77
CA PHE A 869 2.17 -2.16 -12.87
C PHE A 869 2.70 -3.34 -13.71
N ALA A 870 1.93 -4.42 -13.78
CA ALA A 870 2.28 -5.60 -14.58
C ALA A 870 1.18 -5.91 -15.63
N LEU A 871 1.58 -6.03 -16.90
CA LEU A 871 0.72 -6.39 -18.02
C LEU A 871 1.04 -7.82 -18.49
N TYR A 872 0.02 -8.68 -18.58
CA TYR A 872 0.16 -10.06 -19.06
C TYR A 872 -0.84 -10.30 -20.20
N LEU A 873 -0.32 -10.52 -21.41
CA LEU A 873 -1.14 -10.68 -22.62
C LEU A 873 -1.14 -12.11 -23.14
N TYR A 874 -2.32 -12.63 -23.44
CA TYR A 874 -2.56 -13.92 -24.11
C TYR A 874 -2.89 -13.72 -25.60
N THR A 875 -2.46 -12.58 -26.14
CA THR A 875 -2.78 -12.08 -27.48
C THR A 875 -1.62 -11.20 -27.97
N ASN A 876 -1.43 -11.09 -29.30
CA ASN A 876 -0.34 -10.28 -29.84
C ASN A 876 -0.61 -8.79 -29.60
N LEU A 877 0.44 -7.99 -29.36
CA LEU A 877 0.32 -6.53 -29.21
C LEU A 877 0.93 -5.80 -30.41
N THR A 878 0.19 -4.86 -30.98
CA THR A 878 0.72 -3.85 -31.91
C THR A 878 0.60 -2.45 -31.31
N VAL A 879 1.70 -1.70 -31.24
CA VAL A 879 1.76 -0.30 -30.80
C VAL A 879 2.10 0.56 -32.02
N ALA A 880 1.24 1.52 -32.37
CA ALA A 880 1.44 2.39 -33.53
C ALA A 880 2.41 3.57 -33.29
N GLY A 881 2.68 3.88 -32.03
CA GLY A 881 3.69 4.85 -31.60
C GLY A 881 4.88 4.20 -30.88
N ASP A 882 5.48 4.94 -29.95
CA ASP A 882 6.55 4.47 -29.07
C ASP A 882 6.01 3.62 -27.90
N MET A 883 6.86 2.80 -27.28
CA MET A 883 6.52 1.98 -26.11
C MET A 883 7.57 2.14 -25.00
N LEU A 884 7.15 2.51 -23.80
CA LEU A 884 7.98 2.64 -22.60
C LEU A 884 7.58 1.61 -21.53
N VAL A 885 8.57 0.92 -20.95
CA VAL A 885 8.41 0.03 -19.78
C VAL A 885 9.31 0.53 -18.66
N SER A 886 8.75 1.12 -17.61
CA SER A 886 9.50 1.74 -16.50
C SER A 886 8.92 1.34 -15.14
N ASN A 887 9.72 0.77 -14.23
CA ASN A 887 9.20 0.22 -12.96
C ASN A 887 7.95 -0.68 -13.15
N ALA A 888 7.96 -1.51 -14.18
CA ALA A 888 6.78 -2.23 -14.68
C ALA A 888 7.19 -3.58 -15.30
N ILE A 889 6.27 -4.54 -15.30
CA ILE A 889 6.48 -5.88 -15.89
C ILE A 889 5.60 -6.03 -17.13
N PHE A 890 6.19 -6.43 -18.26
CA PHE A 890 5.48 -6.78 -19.49
C PHE A 890 5.70 -8.26 -19.81
N SER A 891 4.63 -9.04 -19.95
CA SER A 891 4.68 -10.48 -20.16
C SER A 891 3.76 -10.93 -21.30
N LEU A 892 4.28 -11.79 -22.18
CA LEU A 892 3.53 -12.41 -23.28
C LEU A 892 3.35 -13.92 -23.08
N ALA A 893 2.17 -14.41 -23.40
CA ALA A 893 1.74 -15.81 -23.29
C ALA A 893 1.06 -16.29 -24.59
N VAL A 894 1.69 -16.03 -25.75
CA VAL A 894 1.08 -16.23 -27.08
C VAL A 894 1.95 -17.11 -27.98
N PRO A 895 1.38 -18.15 -28.64
CA PRO A 895 2.14 -19.07 -29.51
C PRO A 895 2.33 -18.59 -30.96
N ILE A 896 1.73 -17.47 -31.36
CA ILE A 896 1.78 -16.90 -32.71
C ILE A 896 2.82 -15.76 -32.73
N GLN A 897 3.38 -15.43 -33.89
CA GLN A 897 4.52 -14.50 -33.99
C GLN A 897 4.52 -13.65 -35.27
N PRO A 898 5.01 -12.38 -35.23
CA PRO A 898 5.52 -11.68 -34.04
C PRO A 898 4.41 -11.41 -33.00
N ASN A 899 4.74 -11.53 -31.70
CA ASN A 899 3.78 -11.33 -30.60
C ASN A 899 3.86 -9.93 -29.95
N LEU A 900 4.91 -9.16 -30.25
CA LEU A 900 4.96 -7.72 -30.06
C LEU A 900 5.44 -7.02 -31.34
N VAL A 901 4.71 -6.01 -31.79
CA VAL A 901 5.10 -5.09 -32.87
C VAL A 901 5.05 -3.66 -32.35
N VAL A 902 6.15 -2.93 -32.40
CA VAL A 902 6.23 -1.49 -32.06
C VAL A 902 6.63 -0.75 -33.33
N GLN A 903 5.76 0.16 -33.79
CA GLN A 903 6.01 0.95 -35.00
C GLN A 903 7.01 2.09 -34.75
N GLY A 904 7.03 2.64 -33.53
CA GLY A 904 8.03 3.58 -33.05
C GLY A 904 9.20 2.90 -32.32
N ASN A 905 9.72 3.58 -31.30
CA ASN A 905 10.81 3.13 -30.44
C ASN A 905 10.30 2.24 -29.30
N LEU A 906 11.12 1.28 -28.85
CA LEU A 906 10.92 0.50 -27.63
C LEU A 906 11.96 0.90 -26.57
N HIS A 907 11.53 1.39 -25.41
CA HIS A 907 12.38 1.77 -24.29
C HIS A 907 12.02 0.97 -23.04
N VAL A 908 12.97 0.21 -22.51
CA VAL A 908 12.88 -0.46 -21.21
C VAL A 908 13.80 0.28 -20.24
N ALA A 909 13.22 1.11 -19.40
CA ALA A 909 13.92 1.94 -18.43
C ALA A 909 14.31 1.17 -17.16
N THR A 910 14.99 1.82 -16.22
CA THR A 910 15.31 1.26 -14.89
C THR A 910 14.08 0.66 -14.20
N ASN A 911 14.23 -0.54 -13.62
CA ASN A 911 13.17 -1.37 -13.03
C ASN A 911 12.05 -1.80 -14.02
N GLY A 912 12.16 -1.50 -15.31
CA GLY A 912 11.38 -2.11 -16.37
C GLY A 912 11.82 -3.55 -16.61
N SER A 913 10.87 -4.47 -16.79
CA SER A 913 11.13 -5.89 -17.05
C SER A 913 10.22 -6.42 -18.15
N MET A 914 10.79 -6.97 -19.22
CA MET A 914 10.06 -7.76 -20.21
C MET A 914 10.33 -9.24 -20.01
N THR A 915 9.30 -10.09 -20.18
CA THR A 915 9.39 -11.53 -19.98
C THR A 915 8.37 -12.29 -20.84
N HIS A 916 8.36 -13.62 -20.75
CA HIS A 916 7.35 -14.46 -21.38
C HIS A 916 6.88 -15.57 -20.43
N TRP A 917 5.81 -16.29 -20.79
CA TRP A 917 5.27 -17.34 -19.92
C TRP A 917 6.06 -18.66 -19.98
N LEU A 918 6.01 -19.42 -18.88
CA LEU A 918 6.55 -20.80 -18.81
C LEU A 918 5.77 -21.72 -19.76
N GLY A 919 6.45 -22.59 -20.51
CA GLY A 919 5.76 -23.62 -21.28
C GLY A 919 6.55 -24.23 -22.43
N ASN A 920 5.89 -24.39 -23.57
CA ASN A 920 6.51 -24.86 -24.81
C ASN A 920 7.11 -23.69 -25.62
N GLU A 921 8.00 -24.01 -26.57
CA GLU A 921 8.81 -23.07 -27.35
C GLU A 921 8.02 -22.03 -28.18
N SER A 922 6.71 -22.19 -28.29
CA SER A 922 5.84 -21.20 -28.95
C SER A 922 5.71 -19.91 -28.12
N TYR A 923 5.85 -19.98 -26.79
CA TYR A 923 5.69 -18.86 -25.87
C TYR A 923 6.90 -17.92 -25.78
N ARG A 924 7.84 -17.94 -26.74
CA ARG A 924 9.02 -17.07 -26.72
C ARG A 924 8.65 -15.59 -26.89
N LEU A 925 9.47 -14.69 -26.38
CA LEU A 925 9.33 -13.25 -26.60
C LEU A 925 9.81 -12.93 -28.02
N ASN A 926 8.91 -12.61 -28.95
CA ASN A 926 9.23 -12.25 -30.34
C ASN A 926 8.75 -10.82 -30.63
N CYS A 927 9.71 -9.91 -30.73
CA CYS A 927 9.48 -8.47 -30.85
C CYS A 927 10.02 -7.91 -32.18
N GLN A 928 9.16 -7.20 -32.91
CA GLN A 928 9.52 -6.35 -34.05
C GLN A 928 9.46 -4.87 -33.62
N VAL A 929 10.56 -4.14 -33.76
CA VAL A 929 10.69 -2.71 -33.46
C VAL A 929 11.11 -1.97 -34.72
N ASN A 930 10.25 -1.09 -35.23
CA ASN A 930 10.50 -0.35 -36.48
C ASN A 930 11.25 0.98 -36.24
N GLY A 931 11.38 1.43 -34.99
CA GLY A 931 12.30 2.48 -34.54
C GLY A 931 13.57 1.94 -33.88
N ASN A 932 14.02 2.60 -32.82
CA ASN A 932 15.16 2.19 -31.99
C ASN A 932 14.72 1.34 -30.79
N PHE A 933 15.63 0.53 -30.26
CA PHE A 933 15.46 -0.19 -29.00
C PHE A 933 16.46 0.32 -27.96
N THR A 934 15.98 0.68 -26.77
CA THR A 934 16.82 1.12 -25.63
C THR A 934 16.53 0.30 -24.39
N LEU A 935 17.56 -0.25 -23.76
CA LEU A 935 17.49 -0.96 -22.48
C LEU A 935 18.45 -0.30 -21.49
N ASP A 936 17.91 0.47 -20.55
CA ASP A 936 18.71 1.23 -19.58
C ASP A 936 19.39 0.35 -18.52
N ALA A 937 20.38 0.93 -17.83
CA ALA A 937 20.95 0.34 -16.63
C ALA A 937 19.85 0.10 -15.57
N GLY A 938 19.77 -1.14 -15.08
CA GLY A 938 18.70 -1.59 -14.18
C GLY A 938 17.37 -1.92 -14.88
N GLY A 939 17.25 -1.74 -16.19
CA GLY A 939 16.20 -2.36 -17.01
C GLY A 939 16.58 -3.80 -17.39
N SER A 940 15.59 -4.66 -17.61
CA SER A 940 15.85 -6.06 -18.00
C SER A 940 14.87 -6.65 -19.01
N ILE A 941 15.37 -7.61 -19.80
CA ILE A 941 14.55 -8.62 -20.46
C ILE A 941 14.95 -9.96 -19.83
N ASN A 942 14.08 -10.54 -19.01
CA ASN A 942 14.43 -11.68 -18.16
C ASN A 942 13.50 -12.87 -18.44
N VAL A 943 14.06 -13.91 -19.04
CA VAL A 943 13.39 -15.19 -19.32
C VAL A 943 14.13 -16.37 -18.67
N ASN A 944 14.81 -16.10 -17.54
CA ASN A 944 15.58 -17.10 -16.80
C ASN A 944 14.68 -18.20 -16.24
N GLY A 945 15.01 -19.47 -16.53
CA GLY A 945 14.22 -20.61 -16.07
C GLY A 945 12.82 -20.73 -16.68
N LEU A 946 12.51 -20.01 -17.76
CA LEU A 946 11.20 -20.05 -18.43
C LEU A 946 11.15 -20.97 -19.66
N GLY A 947 12.20 -21.78 -19.84
CA GLY A 947 12.31 -22.79 -20.89
C GLY A 947 11.60 -24.10 -20.57
N PHE A 948 12.13 -25.21 -21.08
CA PHE A 948 11.53 -26.53 -20.84
C PHE A 948 11.49 -26.90 -19.35
N PHE A 949 10.39 -27.57 -18.96
CA PHE A 949 10.19 -28.14 -17.63
C PHE A 949 11.29 -29.15 -17.24
N PRO A 950 11.54 -29.37 -15.93
CA PRO A 950 12.40 -30.43 -15.41
C PRO A 950 12.20 -31.78 -16.14
N GLY A 951 13.30 -32.37 -16.60
CA GLY A 951 13.28 -33.65 -17.34
C GLY A 951 12.66 -33.60 -18.75
N THR A 952 12.48 -32.42 -19.34
CA THR A 952 11.92 -32.24 -20.70
C THR A 952 12.80 -31.37 -21.60
N GLY A 953 12.54 -31.42 -22.91
CA GLY A 953 13.34 -30.77 -23.96
C GLY A 953 14.26 -31.74 -24.73
N PRO A 954 14.80 -31.34 -25.91
CA PRO A 954 15.60 -32.24 -26.76
C PRO A 954 16.94 -32.66 -26.14
N GLY A 955 17.55 -31.80 -25.32
CA GLY A 955 18.80 -32.05 -24.60
C GLY A 955 18.59 -32.28 -23.10
N LYS A 956 17.43 -32.82 -22.70
CA LYS A 956 17.03 -32.97 -21.30
C LYS A 956 18.04 -33.71 -20.41
N GLY A 957 18.16 -33.24 -19.18
CA GLY A 957 18.77 -33.99 -18.09
C GLY A 957 17.77 -34.96 -17.44
N SER A 958 18.20 -35.61 -16.35
CA SER A 958 17.30 -36.41 -15.51
C SER A 958 16.63 -35.53 -14.44
N ALA A 959 15.33 -35.74 -14.21
CA ALA A 959 14.57 -35.16 -13.10
C ALA A 959 14.47 -36.08 -11.87
N ASN A 960 15.14 -37.24 -11.89
CA ASN A 960 15.12 -38.20 -10.79
C ASN A 960 16.18 -37.86 -9.74
N ASN A 961 15.80 -37.87 -8.46
CA ASN A 961 16.60 -37.57 -7.25
C ASN A 961 17.81 -38.51 -6.98
N ALA A 962 18.38 -39.17 -7.99
CA ALA A 962 19.61 -39.92 -7.85
C ALA A 962 20.80 -38.95 -7.77
N ASN A 963 21.76 -39.23 -6.88
CA ASN A 963 23.00 -38.47 -6.66
C ASN A 963 23.98 -38.44 -7.86
N THR A 964 23.50 -38.78 -9.06
CA THR A 964 24.29 -38.96 -10.30
C THR A 964 23.55 -38.47 -11.57
N ALA A 965 22.39 -37.82 -11.45
CA ALA A 965 21.57 -37.41 -12.59
C ALA A 965 22.34 -36.55 -13.63
N PRO A 966 22.29 -36.85 -14.95
CA PRO A 966 22.91 -35.99 -15.97
C PRO A 966 22.21 -34.62 -16.06
N ALA A 967 23.01 -33.58 -16.31
CA ALA A 967 22.53 -32.22 -16.54
C ALA A 967 21.99 -32.04 -17.98
N ALA A 968 21.29 -30.93 -18.22
CA ALA A 968 20.75 -30.64 -19.54
C ALA A 968 21.78 -29.95 -20.45
N SER A 969 21.63 -30.19 -21.75
CA SER A 969 22.40 -29.58 -22.85
C SER A 969 21.49 -28.68 -23.69
N HIS A 970 22.07 -27.68 -24.37
CA HIS A 970 21.40 -26.95 -25.45
C HIS A 970 22.42 -26.44 -26.47
N GLY A 971 23.14 -25.36 -26.15
CA GLY A 971 24.27 -24.86 -26.94
C GLY A 971 25.53 -25.70 -26.71
N GLY A 972 25.85 -25.93 -25.44
CA GLY A 972 26.90 -26.83 -24.97
C GLY A 972 26.35 -28.09 -24.30
N LEU A 973 27.21 -29.08 -24.10
CA LEU A 973 26.90 -30.28 -23.32
C LEU A 973 26.85 -30.01 -21.81
N GLY A 974 25.79 -30.49 -21.15
CA GLY A 974 25.71 -30.60 -19.69
C GLY A 974 26.47 -31.81 -19.15
N ALA A 975 26.91 -31.74 -17.89
CA ALA A 975 27.74 -32.78 -17.27
C ALA A 975 27.03 -34.16 -17.19
N PRO A 976 27.75 -35.26 -17.47
CA PRO A 976 27.13 -36.57 -17.67
C PRO A 976 27.09 -37.39 -16.37
N ASN A 977 26.35 -38.50 -16.40
CA ASN A 977 26.47 -39.54 -15.37
C ASN A 977 27.53 -40.57 -15.77
N PRO A 978 28.56 -40.86 -14.92
CA PRO A 978 29.44 -42.00 -15.10
C PRO A 978 28.68 -43.34 -14.98
N GLY A 979 28.19 -43.88 -16.11
CA GLY A 979 27.66 -45.25 -16.20
C GLY A 979 26.19 -45.41 -16.63
N VAL A 980 25.49 -44.35 -17.04
CA VAL A 980 24.12 -44.44 -17.58
C VAL A 980 24.10 -44.15 -19.08
N ALA A 981 23.40 -44.99 -19.85
CA ALA A 981 23.24 -44.82 -21.29
C ALA A 981 22.17 -43.76 -21.61
N GLY A 982 22.50 -42.81 -22.50
CA GLY A 982 21.64 -41.67 -22.86
C GLY A 982 22.30 -40.33 -22.54
N GLN A 983 23.41 -40.02 -23.22
CA GLN A 983 24.10 -38.74 -23.07
C GLN A 983 23.19 -37.58 -23.51
N PRO A 984 23.19 -36.43 -22.81
CA PRO A 984 22.43 -35.26 -23.24
C PRO A 984 23.06 -34.69 -24.52
N VAL A 985 22.27 -34.06 -25.39
CA VAL A 985 22.72 -33.64 -26.74
C VAL A 985 22.48 -32.15 -27.00
N THR A 986 23.34 -31.52 -27.79
CA THR A 986 23.13 -30.14 -28.24
C THR A 986 22.11 -30.07 -29.38
N TYR A 987 21.37 -28.97 -29.47
CA TYR A 987 20.31 -28.79 -30.49
C TYR A 987 20.06 -27.32 -30.82
N GLY A 988 19.22 -27.05 -31.81
CA GLY A 988 18.79 -25.70 -32.19
C GLY A 988 19.74 -24.99 -33.15
N SER A 989 19.26 -23.96 -33.83
CA SER A 989 20.04 -23.17 -34.79
C SER A 989 21.11 -22.33 -34.09
N ILE A 990 22.32 -22.29 -34.64
CA ILE A 990 23.39 -21.40 -34.17
C ILE A 990 23.22 -19.98 -34.71
N LEU A 991 22.72 -19.84 -35.95
CA LEU A 991 22.66 -18.57 -36.66
C LEU A 991 21.37 -17.78 -36.42
N ALA A 992 20.32 -18.47 -35.97
CA ALA A 992 19.00 -17.91 -35.64
C ALA A 992 18.35 -18.73 -34.50
N PRO A 993 18.89 -18.65 -33.26
CA PRO A 993 18.46 -19.44 -32.12
C PRO A 993 17.10 -18.95 -31.59
N THR A 994 16.08 -19.80 -31.70
CA THR A 994 14.72 -19.51 -31.19
C THR A 994 14.21 -20.55 -30.19
N ASN A 995 15.04 -21.53 -29.85
CA ASN A 995 14.68 -22.68 -29.03
C ASN A 995 14.81 -22.39 -27.52
N PHE A 996 13.99 -23.05 -26.71
CA PHE A 996 14.16 -23.02 -25.25
C PHE A 996 15.31 -23.94 -24.84
N GLY A 997 15.99 -23.60 -23.75
CA GLY A 997 16.91 -24.48 -23.05
C GLY A 997 16.16 -25.66 -22.43
N SER A 998 16.78 -26.84 -22.44
CA SER A 998 16.25 -28.08 -21.87
C SER A 998 16.37 -28.10 -20.35
N GLY A 999 15.39 -28.76 -19.68
CA GLY A 999 15.35 -28.90 -18.23
C GLY A 999 16.06 -30.15 -17.70
N ALA A 1000 16.47 -30.10 -16.44
CA ALA A 1000 17.03 -31.22 -15.68
C ALA A 1000 16.27 -31.34 -14.34
N HIS A 1001 16.89 -31.05 -13.19
CA HIS A 1001 16.14 -30.78 -11.95
C HIS A 1001 15.59 -29.34 -11.91
N SER A 1002 16.27 -28.42 -12.59
CA SER A 1002 15.77 -27.07 -12.83
C SER A 1002 15.24 -26.91 -14.26
N TYR A 1003 14.42 -25.88 -14.47
CA TYR A 1003 13.98 -25.45 -15.78
C TYR A 1003 15.16 -25.00 -16.64
N GLY A 1004 15.06 -25.17 -17.96
CA GLY A 1004 16.00 -24.51 -18.89
C GLY A 1004 15.66 -23.03 -19.07
N GLY A 1005 16.53 -22.29 -19.77
CA GLY A 1005 16.28 -20.88 -20.10
C GLY A 1005 15.23 -20.69 -21.20
N GLY A 1006 14.51 -19.57 -21.18
CA GLY A 1006 13.52 -19.21 -22.21
C GLY A 1006 14.16 -18.80 -23.54
N ALA A 1007 13.40 -18.11 -24.40
CA ALA A 1007 13.93 -17.56 -25.65
C ALA A 1007 13.44 -16.13 -25.92
N VAL A 1008 14.36 -15.33 -26.45
CA VAL A 1008 14.15 -13.93 -26.86
C VAL A 1008 14.56 -13.78 -28.32
N GLU A 1009 13.68 -13.21 -29.13
CA GLU A 1009 13.88 -12.87 -30.54
C GLU A 1009 13.47 -11.41 -30.74
N ILE A 1010 14.41 -10.54 -31.10
CA ILE A 1010 14.16 -9.10 -31.26
C ILE A 1010 14.74 -8.64 -32.60
N HIS A 1011 13.88 -8.08 -33.44
CA HIS A 1011 14.22 -7.48 -34.72
C HIS A 1011 14.02 -5.96 -34.63
N VAL A 1012 15.11 -5.19 -34.74
CA VAL A 1012 15.14 -3.73 -34.62
C VAL A 1012 15.58 -3.14 -35.96
N ALA A 1013 14.82 -2.18 -36.50
CA ALA A 1013 15.20 -1.49 -37.72
C ALA A 1013 16.30 -0.44 -37.50
N GLY A 1014 16.23 0.28 -36.37
CA GLY A 1014 17.20 1.30 -35.97
C GLY A 1014 18.35 0.76 -35.11
N THR A 1015 18.73 1.52 -34.08
CA THR A 1015 19.82 1.20 -33.14
C THR A 1015 19.29 0.45 -31.92
N SER A 1016 20.04 -0.55 -31.45
CA SER A 1016 19.86 -1.19 -30.14
C SER A 1016 20.89 -0.65 -29.15
N THR A 1017 20.46 0.15 -28.18
CA THR A 1017 21.29 0.62 -27.06
C THR A 1017 21.05 -0.27 -25.84
N VAL A 1018 22.00 -1.13 -25.51
CA VAL A 1018 21.88 -2.12 -24.43
C VAL A 1018 22.84 -1.75 -23.29
N ASN A 1019 22.29 -1.17 -22.21
CA ASN A 1019 22.99 -0.86 -20.96
C ASN A 1019 22.50 -1.73 -19.78
N GLY A 1020 21.30 -2.30 -19.87
CA GLY A 1020 20.77 -3.30 -18.93
C GLY A 1020 21.13 -4.74 -19.32
N ILE A 1021 20.27 -5.69 -18.93
CA ILE A 1021 20.52 -7.14 -19.13
C ILE A 1021 19.40 -7.80 -19.92
N ILE A 1022 19.74 -8.53 -20.99
CA ILE A 1022 18.88 -9.51 -21.65
C ILE A 1022 19.37 -10.90 -21.23
N SER A 1023 18.54 -11.66 -20.53
CA SER A 1023 18.93 -12.88 -19.82
C SER A 1023 17.98 -14.04 -20.11
N ALA A 1024 18.53 -15.15 -20.58
CA ALA A 1024 17.84 -16.42 -20.80
C ALA A 1024 18.63 -17.60 -20.20
N LYS A 1025 19.09 -17.44 -18.95
CA LYS A 1025 19.80 -18.47 -18.18
C LYS A 1025 18.85 -19.59 -17.76
N SER A 1026 19.40 -20.74 -17.34
CA SER A 1026 18.60 -21.78 -16.69
C SER A 1026 17.96 -21.32 -15.37
N GLY A 1027 17.04 -22.13 -14.82
CA GLY A 1027 16.45 -21.88 -13.51
C GLY A 1027 17.43 -22.05 -12.34
N THR A 1028 16.92 -21.92 -11.12
CA THR A 1028 17.68 -22.12 -9.87
C THR A 1028 18.31 -23.53 -9.81
N PRO A 1029 19.60 -23.67 -9.44
CA PRO A 1029 20.30 -24.95 -9.59
C PRO A 1029 19.84 -26.00 -8.56
N GLY A 1030 19.34 -27.14 -9.05
CA GLY A 1030 19.13 -28.38 -8.28
C GLY A 1030 20.29 -29.37 -8.46
N LEU A 1031 20.13 -30.66 -8.12
CA LEU A 1031 21.20 -31.67 -8.28
C LEU A 1031 21.78 -31.77 -9.70
N ALA A 1032 20.99 -31.42 -10.72
CA ALA A 1032 21.47 -31.25 -12.08
C ALA A 1032 20.81 -30.01 -12.70
N VAL A 1033 21.59 -29.10 -13.26
CA VAL A 1033 21.07 -27.81 -13.77
C VAL A 1033 20.50 -27.97 -15.18
N GLY A 1034 19.42 -27.24 -15.45
CA GLY A 1034 18.94 -26.96 -16.80
C GLY A 1034 19.99 -26.24 -17.65
N SER A 1035 19.77 -26.22 -18.96
CA SER A 1035 20.64 -25.55 -19.92
C SER A 1035 20.19 -24.11 -20.19
N GLY A 1036 21.12 -23.29 -20.66
CA GLY A 1036 20.83 -21.95 -21.12
C GLY A 1036 19.89 -21.92 -22.33
N GLY A 1037 19.12 -20.84 -22.48
CA GLY A 1037 18.12 -20.62 -23.51
C GLY A 1037 18.67 -20.03 -24.81
N SER A 1038 17.88 -19.18 -25.46
CA SER A 1038 18.25 -18.48 -26.71
C SER A 1038 18.07 -16.96 -26.63
N ILE A 1039 19.00 -16.22 -27.21
CA ILE A 1039 18.84 -14.80 -27.56
C ILE A 1039 19.20 -14.60 -29.04
N TYR A 1040 18.25 -14.11 -29.83
CA TYR A 1040 18.47 -13.72 -31.22
C TYR A 1040 18.14 -12.24 -31.40
N LEU A 1041 19.13 -11.45 -31.78
CA LEU A 1041 19.02 -10.01 -32.00
C LEU A 1041 19.42 -9.65 -33.43
N VAL A 1042 18.48 -9.11 -34.20
CA VAL A 1042 18.75 -8.45 -35.49
C VAL A 1042 18.59 -6.94 -35.27
N THR A 1043 19.60 -6.14 -35.60
CA THR A 1043 19.57 -4.68 -35.36
C THR A 1043 20.42 -3.91 -36.36
N GLY A 1044 20.18 -2.62 -36.57
CA GLY A 1044 21.03 -1.76 -37.42
C GLY A 1044 22.42 -1.58 -36.82
N TRP A 1045 22.46 -1.05 -35.60
CA TRP A 1045 23.66 -0.78 -34.80
C TRP A 1045 23.47 -1.34 -33.39
N LEU A 1046 24.54 -1.80 -32.76
CA LEU A 1046 24.55 -2.26 -31.37
C LEU A 1046 25.49 -1.37 -30.55
N GLU A 1047 24.94 -0.71 -29.53
CA GLU A 1047 25.64 0.22 -28.66
C GLU A 1047 25.37 -0.10 -27.18
N GLY A 1048 26.14 0.53 -26.29
CA GLY A 1048 26.02 0.35 -24.84
C GLY A 1048 27.00 -0.66 -24.23
N ASN A 1049 26.91 -0.80 -22.91
CA ASN A 1049 27.83 -1.56 -22.05
C ASN A 1049 27.13 -2.67 -21.22
N GLY A 1050 25.90 -3.03 -21.60
CA GLY A 1050 25.08 -4.04 -20.94
C GLY A 1050 25.45 -5.47 -21.33
N THR A 1051 24.56 -6.43 -21.04
CA THR A 1051 24.86 -7.87 -21.15
C THR A 1051 23.74 -8.65 -21.84
N LEU A 1052 24.12 -9.54 -22.77
CA LEU A 1052 23.32 -10.65 -23.26
C LEU A 1052 23.82 -11.94 -22.59
N ASP A 1053 22.98 -12.65 -21.82
CA ASP A 1053 23.40 -13.82 -21.04
C ASP A 1053 22.48 -15.04 -21.26
N VAL A 1054 23.06 -16.13 -21.78
CA VAL A 1054 22.44 -17.45 -21.95
C VAL A 1054 23.25 -18.54 -21.24
N SER A 1055 24.07 -18.20 -20.26
CA SER A 1055 24.83 -19.21 -19.49
C SER A 1055 23.91 -20.10 -18.63
N SER A 1056 24.39 -21.30 -18.30
CA SER A 1056 23.73 -22.11 -17.26
C SER A 1056 24.06 -21.55 -15.87
N THR A 1057 23.21 -21.83 -14.88
CA THR A 1057 23.28 -21.21 -13.55
C THR A 1057 24.35 -21.87 -12.69
N ASP A 1058 25.29 -21.08 -12.18
CA ASP A 1058 26.39 -21.55 -11.35
C ASP A 1058 25.93 -21.99 -9.95
N PHE A 1059 26.62 -22.97 -9.36
CA PHE A 1059 26.27 -23.54 -8.05
C PHE A 1059 26.75 -22.75 -6.83
N GLY A 1060 27.42 -21.61 -7.01
CA GLY A 1060 28.06 -20.88 -5.91
C GLY A 1060 29.40 -21.50 -5.48
N TYR A 1061 29.87 -21.17 -4.28
CA TYR A 1061 31.19 -21.60 -3.79
C TYR A 1061 31.14 -22.99 -3.15
N ASN A 1062 32.03 -23.89 -3.58
CA ASN A 1062 32.22 -25.26 -3.07
C ASN A 1062 31.00 -26.22 -3.20
N PRO A 1063 30.51 -26.50 -4.43
CA PRO A 1063 29.40 -27.43 -4.64
C PRO A 1063 29.70 -28.88 -4.27
N ALA A 1064 28.64 -29.61 -3.93
CA ALA A 1064 28.68 -31.03 -3.56
C ALA A 1064 29.12 -31.90 -4.76
N PRO A 1065 29.86 -33.01 -4.53
CA PRO A 1065 30.38 -33.87 -5.60
C PRO A 1065 29.33 -34.69 -6.38
N SER A 1066 28.03 -34.43 -6.15
CA SER A 1066 26.89 -35.00 -6.87
C SER A 1066 26.14 -33.97 -7.74
N GLN A 1067 26.66 -32.73 -7.85
CA GLN A 1067 26.01 -31.63 -8.57
C GLN A 1067 26.57 -31.47 -10.00
N ASN A 1068 25.72 -31.79 -10.99
CA ASN A 1068 26.07 -31.74 -12.41
C ASN A 1068 25.64 -30.42 -13.07
N GLY A 1069 26.60 -29.70 -13.67
CA GLY A 1069 26.38 -28.41 -14.32
C GLY A 1069 25.77 -28.52 -15.72
N GLY A 1070 24.78 -27.67 -16.01
CA GLY A 1070 24.13 -27.58 -17.31
C GLY A 1070 25.00 -26.89 -18.37
N GLY A 1071 24.74 -27.23 -19.64
CA GLY A 1071 25.40 -26.61 -20.78
C GLY A 1071 24.89 -25.19 -21.08
N GLY A 1072 25.76 -24.34 -21.63
CA GLY A 1072 25.40 -22.99 -22.07
C GLY A 1072 24.39 -22.97 -23.23
N GLY A 1073 23.69 -21.85 -23.40
CA GLY A 1073 22.67 -21.64 -24.42
C GLY A 1073 23.20 -21.12 -25.76
N ARG A 1074 22.39 -20.35 -26.52
CA ARG A 1074 22.80 -19.77 -27.80
C ARG A 1074 22.50 -18.27 -27.89
N ILE A 1075 23.48 -17.48 -28.35
CA ILE A 1075 23.30 -16.07 -28.74
C ILE A 1075 23.54 -15.98 -30.25
N ALA A 1076 22.74 -15.19 -30.95
CA ALA A 1076 23.10 -14.68 -32.28
C ALA A 1076 22.80 -13.17 -32.37
N VAL A 1077 23.75 -12.41 -32.89
CA VAL A 1077 23.62 -10.98 -33.16
C VAL A 1077 23.96 -10.71 -34.62
N CYS A 1078 22.98 -10.18 -35.37
CA CYS A 1078 23.10 -9.84 -36.78
C CYS A 1078 22.92 -8.34 -36.97
N LEU A 1079 23.99 -7.65 -37.37
CA LEU A 1079 23.99 -6.22 -37.66
C LEU A 1079 23.61 -5.98 -39.12
N THR A 1080 22.64 -5.10 -39.38
CA THR A 1080 22.17 -4.76 -40.74
C THR A 1080 22.80 -3.49 -41.30
N HIS A 1081 23.40 -2.64 -40.44
CA HIS A 1081 24.07 -1.40 -40.85
C HIS A 1081 25.49 -1.21 -40.28
N SER A 1082 25.81 -1.82 -39.13
CA SER A 1082 27.12 -1.68 -38.46
C SER A 1082 28.14 -2.77 -38.79
N SER A 1083 29.43 -2.43 -38.69
CA SER A 1083 30.58 -3.34 -38.72
C SER A 1083 31.17 -3.65 -37.33
N SER A 1084 30.58 -3.12 -36.26
CA SER A 1084 31.01 -3.30 -34.87
C SER A 1084 29.83 -3.64 -33.95
N PHE A 1085 30.06 -4.54 -32.99
CA PHE A 1085 29.10 -5.00 -31.98
C PHE A 1085 29.09 -4.15 -30.69
N GLY A 1086 29.80 -3.02 -30.68
CA GLY A 1086 29.88 -2.13 -29.52
C GLY A 1086 30.66 -2.74 -28.35
N SER A 1087 30.22 -2.46 -27.12
CA SER A 1087 30.82 -2.96 -25.87
C SER A 1087 29.87 -3.84 -25.05
N VAL A 1088 28.78 -4.32 -25.68
CA VAL A 1088 27.79 -5.20 -25.06
C VAL A 1088 28.40 -6.58 -24.83
N ALA A 1089 28.43 -7.03 -23.58
CA ALA A 1089 28.94 -8.34 -23.19
C ALA A 1089 28.00 -9.46 -23.68
N MET A 1090 28.56 -10.57 -24.16
CA MET A 1090 27.80 -11.73 -24.63
C MET A 1090 28.32 -13.00 -23.94
N ASN A 1091 27.47 -13.62 -23.11
CA ASN A 1091 27.82 -14.73 -22.23
C ASN A 1091 27.03 -15.99 -22.60
N ALA A 1092 27.73 -17.08 -22.92
CA ALA A 1092 27.12 -18.37 -23.23
C ALA A 1092 27.84 -19.55 -22.56
N TYR A 1093 28.58 -19.33 -21.48
CA TYR A 1093 29.36 -20.36 -20.80
C TYR A 1093 28.47 -21.40 -20.07
N GLY A 1094 28.99 -22.61 -19.88
CA GLY A 1094 28.32 -23.66 -19.10
C GLY A 1094 28.50 -23.48 -17.60
N CYS A 1095 27.66 -24.16 -16.80
CA CYS A 1095 27.64 -24.02 -15.34
C CYS A 1095 28.99 -24.36 -14.71
N LYS A 1096 29.49 -23.45 -13.86
CA LYS A 1096 30.67 -23.64 -13.03
C LYS A 1096 30.34 -24.52 -11.81
N ALA A 1097 30.90 -25.73 -11.82
CA ALA A 1097 30.78 -26.71 -10.74
C ALA A 1097 32.17 -27.03 -10.12
N ASN A 1098 32.28 -28.12 -9.33
CA ASN A 1098 33.49 -28.50 -8.59
C ASN A 1098 34.58 -29.14 -9.49
N GLY A 1099 35.01 -28.40 -10.52
CA GLY A 1099 35.97 -28.84 -11.54
C GLY A 1099 35.40 -29.82 -12.56
N ALA A 1100 36.25 -30.22 -13.51
CA ALA A 1100 35.96 -31.34 -14.41
C ALA A 1100 35.89 -32.66 -13.60
N PRO A 1101 34.87 -33.52 -13.75
CA PRO A 1101 33.92 -33.60 -14.88
C PRO A 1101 32.56 -32.92 -14.68
N TYR A 1102 32.34 -32.19 -13.58
CA TYR A 1102 31.02 -31.71 -13.18
C TYR A 1102 30.56 -30.41 -13.85
N ALA A 1103 31.49 -29.64 -14.43
CA ALA A 1103 31.20 -28.37 -15.07
C ALA A 1103 30.63 -28.53 -16.49
N GLY A 1104 29.66 -27.69 -16.86
CA GLY A 1104 29.02 -27.71 -18.19
C GLY A 1104 29.87 -27.04 -19.27
N ALA A 1105 29.71 -27.46 -20.51
CA ALA A 1105 30.39 -26.89 -21.67
C ALA A 1105 29.73 -25.59 -22.18
N ALA A 1106 30.53 -24.78 -22.86
CA ALA A 1106 30.08 -23.54 -23.49
C ALA A 1106 29.03 -23.79 -24.58
N GLY A 1107 28.12 -22.85 -24.68
CA GLY A 1107 27.25 -22.65 -25.83
C GLY A 1107 27.92 -21.92 -26.98
N THR A 1108 27.11 -21.31 -27.85
CA THR A 1108 27.58 -20.64 -29.08
C THR A 1108 27.10 -19.20 -29.13
N ILE A 1109 27.99 -18.27 -29.50
CA ILE A 1109 27.68 -16.87 -29.80
C ILE A 1109 27.96 -16.62 -31.28
N TYR A 1110 26.92 -16.42 -32.10
CA TYR A 1110 27.07 -16.01 -33.50
C TYR A 1110 27.06 -14.49 -33.64
N GLN A 1111 27.97 -13.95 -34.44
CA GLN A 1111 28.16 -12.53 -34.69
C GLN A 1111 28.29 -12.29 -36.19
N GLN A 1112 27.34 -11.59 -36.81
CA GLN A 1112 27.40 -11.18 -38.22
C GLN A 1112 27.34 -9.66 -38.34
N THR A 1113 28.29 -9.08 -39.09
CA THR A 1113 28.31 -7.66 -39.43
C THR A 1113 27.55 -7.36 -40.72
N ALA A 1114 27.19 -6.10 -40.94
CA ALA A 1114 26.51 -5.66 -42.18
C ALA A 1114 27.37 -5.84 -43.45
N ALA A 1115 28.71 -5.89 -43.29
CA ALA A 1115 29.64 -6.14 -44.40
C ALA A 1115 29.70 -7.62 -44.82
N GLN A 1116 29.14 -8.53 -44.01
CA GLN A 1116 29.10 -9.97 -44.27
C GLN A 1116 27.71 -10.37 -44.77
N ALA A 1117 27.63 -11.03 -45.93
CA ALA A 1117 26.36 -11.61 -46.37
C ALA A 1117 25.91 -12.75 -45.43
N ALA A 1118 24.63 -13.12 -45.50
CA ALA A 1118 24.04 -14.09 -44.58
C ALA A 1118 24.84 -15.40 -44.49
N GLY A 1119 25.28 -15.77 -43.28
CA GLY A 1119 26.08 -16.96 -43.01
C GLY A 1119 27.61 -16.81 -43.15
N LEU A 1120 28.14 -15.59 -43.29
CA LEU A 1120 29.58 -15.28 -43.31
C LEU A 1120 30.12 -14.73 -41.97
N GLY A 1121 29.35 -14.81 -40.88
CA GLY A 1121 29.73 -14.31 -39.56
C GLY A 1121 30.80 -15.14 -38.83
N THR A 1122 30.97 -14.87 -37.54
CA THR A 1122 31.84 -15.62 -36.62
C THR A 1122 31.01 -16.34 -35.56
N ILE A 1123 31.30 -17.61 -35.28
CA ILE A 1123 30.88 -18.32 -34.07
C ILE A 1123 32.02 -18.21 -33.06
N LEU A 1124 31.74 -17.57 -31.94
CA LEU A 1124 32.58 -17.58 -30.75
C LEU A 1124 32.08 -18.65 -29.77
N VAL A 1125 32.98 -19.53 -29.35
CA VAL A 1125 32.81 -20.43 -28.22
C VAL A 1125 33.76 -19.95 -27.12
N ASN A 1126 33.20 -19.59 -25.97
CA ASN A 1126 33.93 -19.03 -24.84
C ASN A 1126 33.34 -19.62 -23.55
N ASN A 1127 34.13 -20.40 -22.80
CA ASN A 1127 33.67 -20.99 -21.53
C ASN A 1127 34.07 -20.19 -20.30
N ASN A 1128 34.54 -18.95 -20.45
CA ASN A 1128 34.88 -18.03 -19.36
C ASN A 1128 35.86 -18.64 -18.34
N GLY A 1129 36.80 -19.48 -18.80
CA GLY A 1129 37.77 -20.17 -17.96
C GLY A 1129 37.19 -21.34 -17.13
N VAL A 1130 35.94 -21.74 -17.38
CA VAL A 1130 35.35 -22.95 -16.79
C VAL A 1130 35.94 -24.18 -17.48
N ILE A 1131 36.89 -24.84 -16.81
CA ILE A 1131 37.55 -26.05 -17.32
C ILE A 1131 36.61 -27.24 -17.18
N THR A 1132 36.19 -27.82 -18.31
CA THR A 1132 35.37 -29.03 -18.39
C THR A 1132 36.20 -30.29 -18.67
N ALA A 1133 35.57 -31.47 -18.57
CA ALA A 1133 36.20 -32.70 -19.04
C ALA A 1133 36.37 -32.65 -20.57
N PRO A 1134 37.40 -33.30 -21.16
CA PRO A 1134 37.67 -33.23 -22.61
C PRO A 1134 36.57 -33.81 -23.52
N ASN A 1135 35.56 -34.46 -22.96
CA ASN A 1135 34.38 -35.01 -23.64
C ASN A 1135 33.10 -34.19 -23.35
N LEU A 1136 33.21 -33.05 -22.69
CA LEU A 1136 32.14 -32.08 -22.51
C LEU A 1136 32.38 -30.88 -23.41
N THR A 1137 31.65 -30.86 -24.50
CA THR A 1137 31.97 -30.11 -25.72
C THR A 1137 30.82 -29.22 -26.19
N THR A 1138 31.14 -28.22 -26.99
CA THR A 1138 30.21 -27.55 -27.91
C THR A 1138 30.23 -28.35 -29.22
N GLN A 1139 29.11 -28.93 -29.63
CA GLN A 1139 29.08 -29.86 -30.77
C GLN A 1139 28.67 -29.15 -32.07
N LEU A 1140 29.37 -29.44 -33.16
CA LEU A 1140 29.18 -28.82 -34.48
C LEU A 1140 29.07 -29.87 -35.61
N PRO A 1141 28.01 -29.82 -36.45
CA PRO A 1141 26.74 -29.12 -36.20
C PRO A 1141 26.03 -29.69 -34.97
N PRO A 1142 25.00 -29.02 -34.42
CA PRO A 1142 24.23 -29.55 -33.29
C PRO A 1142 23.54 -30.88 -33.64
N TYR A 1143 23.44 -31.77 -32.66
CA TYR A 1143 23.04 -33.18 -32.83
C TYR A 1143 21.60 -33.37 -33.37
N THR A 1144 20.65 -32.54 -32.95
CA THR A 1144 19.23 -32.57 -33.40
C THR A 1144 18.70 -31.16 -33.69
N ASN A 1145 17.78 -31.05 -34.66
CA ASN A 1145 17.08 -29.81 -35.04
C ASN A 1145 18.01 -28.58 -35.19
N GLY A 1146 19.24 -28.81 -35.66
CA GLY A 1146 20.32 -27.83 -35.67
C GLY A 1146 20.53 -27.14 -37.01
N SER A 1147 21.45 -26.16 -37.01
CA SER A 1147 22.05 -25.59 -38.22
C SER A 1147 22.51 -26.68 -39.19
N SER A 1148 22.03 -26.65 -40.43
CA SER A 1148 22.47 -27.60 -41.45
C SER A 1148 23.97 -27.42 -41.74
N VAL A 1149 24.67 -28.48 -42.12
CA VAL A 1149 26.10 -28.44 -42.53
C VAL A 1149 26.34 -27.35 -43.58
N ALA A 1150 25.36 -27.12 -44.47
CA ALA A 1150 25.41 -26.06 -45.49
C ALA A 1150 25.35 -24.64 -44.92
N SER A 1151 24.68 -24.43 -43.78
CA SER A 1151 24.56 -23.10 -43.14
C SER A 1151 25.83 -22.63 -42.45
N LEU A 1152 26.68 -23.55 -41.97
CA LEU A 1152 27.97 -23.23 -41.33
C LEU A 1152 29.12 -23.01 -42.34
N ARG A 1153 28.86 -23.28 -43.62
CA ARG A 1153 29.85 -23.38 -44.71
C ARG A 1153 30.86 -22.24 -44.79
N TYR A 1154 30.43 -21.01 -44.51
CA TYR A 1154 31.25 -19.80 -44.67
C TYR A 1154 31.54 -19.09 -43.34
N VAL A 1155 31.19 -19.71 -42.22
CA VAL A 1155 31.31 -19.13 -40.87
C VAL A 1155 32.72 -19.34 -40.34
N THR A 1156 33.27 -18.34 -39.65
CA THR A 1156 34.55 -18.48 -38.91
C THR A 1156 34.28 -19.01 -37.51
N LEU A 1157 34.96 -20.08 -37.07
CA LEU A 1157 34.90 -20.56 -35.69
C LEU A 1157 36.06 -19.98 -34.86
N LYS A 1158 35.78 -19.47 -33.66
CA LYS A 1158 36.78 -19.07 -32.66
C LYS A 1158 36.50 -19.75 -31.32
N ALA A 1159 37.45 -20.54 -30.83
CA ALA A 1159 37.42 -21.17 -29.51
C ALA A 1159 38.36 -20.44 -28.54
N THR A 1160 37.83 -20.08 -27.35
CA THR A 1160 38.52 -19.25 -26.35
C THR A 1160 38.17 -19.65 -24.90
N ASN A 1161 39.06 -19.34 -23.95
CA ASN A 1161 38.93 -19.47 -22.49
C ASN A 1161 38.28 -20.80 -22.05
N ALA A 1162 39.03 -21.90 -22.20
CA ALA A 1162 38.64 -23.27 -21.89
C ALA A 1162 37.47 -23.83 -22.74
N ALA A 1163 37.33 -23.37 -23.98
CA ALA A 1163 36.35 -23.91 -24.92
C ALA A 1163 36.78 -25.27 -25.48
N ASN A 1164 36.02 -26.32 -25.19
CA ASN A 1164 36.14 -27.63 -25.84
C ASN A 1164 35.08 -27.73 -26.97
N VAL A 1165 35.50 -27.87 -28.22
CA VAL A 1165 34.61 -27.99 -29.40
C VAL A 1165 34.79 -29.36 -30.06
N GLU A 1166 33.72 -29.94 -30.58
CA GLU A 1166 33.72 -31.28 -31.18
C GLU A 1166 32.91 -31.35 -32.47
N LEU A 1167 33.42 -32.07 -33.47
CA LEU A 1167 32.70 -32.35 -34.70
C LEU A 1167 31.86 -33.63 -34.57
N LEU A 1168 30.62 -33.58 -35.07
CA LEU A 1168 29.72 -34.74 -35.16
C LEU A 1168 29.53 -35.27 -36.60
N GLY A 1169 30.25 -34.68 -37.55
CA GLY A 1169 30.21 -35.03 -38.96
C GLY A 1169 31.19 -34.19 -39.76
N ASP A 1170 31.41 -34.59 -41.02
CA ASP A 1170 32.20 -33.79 -41.96
C ASP A 1170 31.56 -32.40 -42.13
N LEU A 1171 32.39 -31.36 -41.98
CA LEU A 1171 31.93 -29.98 -41.93
C LEU A 1171 32.75 -29.11 -42.86
N VAL A 1172 32.11 -28.13 -43.49
CA VAL A 1172 32.78 -27.04 -44.21
C VAL A 1172 32.60 -25.78 -43.37
N MET A 1173 33.66 -25.00 -43.19
CA MET A 1173 33.64 -23.70 -42.51
C MET A 1173 34.47 -22.67 -43.29
N GLY A 1174 34.24 -21.39 -43.01
CA GLY A 1174 35.04 -20.30 -43.55
C GLY A 1174 36.48 -20.43 -43.06
N ASP A 1175 36.67 -20.37 -41.74
CA ASP A 1175 37.98 -20.42 -41.08
C ASP A 1175 37.87 -20.90 -39.62
N LEU A 1176 39.00 -21.13 -38.95
CA LEU A 1176 39.10 -21.68 -37.59
C LEU A 1176 40.19 -20.99 -36.75
N TYR A 1177 39.92 -20.66 -35.49
CA TYR A 1177 40.93 -20.18 -34.54
C TYR A 1177 40.74 -20.86 -33.16
N VAL A 1178 41.80 -21.41 -32.59
CA VAL A 1178 41.85 -21.92 -31.19
C VAL A 1178 42.87 -21.08 -30.44
N CYS A 1179 42.40 -20.16 -29.59
CA CYS A 1179 43.17 -18.93 -29.29
C CYS A 1179 44.06 -19.02 -28.03
N ASP A 1180 43.87 -20.03 -27.18
CA ASP A 1180 44.57 -20.21 -25.90
C ASP A 1180 44.84 -21.70 -25.63
N ASP A 1181 45.72 -21.97 -24.67
CA ASP A 1181 46.22 -23.28 -24.26
C ASP A 1181 45.19 -24.14 -23.52
N THR A 1182 44.12 -23.52 -23.02
CA THR A 1182 43.02 -24.21 -22.34
C THR A 1182 41.93 -24.71 -23.30
N SER A 1183 41.83 -24.13 -24.50
CA SER A 1183 40.82 -24.44 -25.51
C SER A 1183 41.27 -25.53 -26.49
N ARG A 1184 40.31 -26.32 -27.01
CA ARG A 1184 40.57 -27.51 -27.82
C ARG A 1184 39.50 -27.71 -28.89
N LEU A 1185 39.93 -28.15 -30.08
CA LEU A 1185 39.04 -28.72 -31.10
C LEU A 1185 39.27 -30.23 -31.20
N ARG A 1186 38.18 -31.01 -31.25
CA ARG A 1186 38.17 -32.46 -31.50
C ARG A 1186 37.52 -32.75 -32.84
N LEU A 1187 38.16 -33.59 -33.64
CA LEU A 1187 37.68 -33.92 -34.99
C LEU A 1187 36.80 -35.18 -35.01
N ASN A 1188 36.94 -36.06 -34.00
CA ASN A 1188 36.15 -37.27 -33.77
C ASN A 1188 36.02 -38.18 -35.02
N GLY A 1189 37.14 -38.35 -35.75
CA GLY A 1189 37.17 -39.13 -37.00
C GLY A 1189 36.66 -38.40 -38.26
N HIS A 1190 36.22 -37.13 -38.15
CA HIS A 1190 35.61 -36.38 -39.25
C HIS A 1190 36.57 -35.43 -39.97
N THR A 1191 36.15 -34.97 -41.16
CA THR A 1191 36.89 -34.03 -42.00
C THR A 1191 36.36 -32.61 -41.84
N LEU A 1192 37.20 -31.68 -41.40
CA LEU A 1192 36.93 -30.24 -41.43
C LEU A 1192 37.53 -29.60 -42.68
N LYS A 1193 36.70 -29.03 -43.55
CA LYS A 1193 37.13 -28.31 -44.75
C LYS A 1193 37.06 -26.80 -44.52
N LEU A 1194 38.21 -26.12 -44.59
CA LEU A 1194 38.31 -24.68 -44.43
C LEU A 1194 38.36 -24.00 -45.81
N GLN A 1195 37.59 -22.92 -45.96
CA GLN A 1195 37.46 -22.17 -47.22
C GLN A 1195 38.31 -20.90 -47.27
N ALA A 1196 39.05 -20.58 -46.20
CA ALA A 1196 39.95 -19.46 -46.10
C ALA A 1196 41.07 -19.52 -47.16
N SER A 1197 41.27 -18.41 -47.87
CA SER A 1197 42.34 -18.20 -48.86
C SER A 1197 43.65 -17.75 -48.23
N TYR A 1198 43.59 -17.33 -46.98
CA TYR A 1198 44.70 -16.95 -46.12
C TYR A 1198 44.29 -17.28 -44.67
N HIS A 1199 45.24 -17.76 -43.88
CA HIS A 1199 45.07 -18.12 -42.48
C HIS A 1199 46.33 -17.63 -41.77
N ASP A 1200 46.18 -16.80 -40.73
CA ASP A 1200 47.32 -16.30 -39.97
C ASP A 1200 48.07 -17.47 -39.33
N ASP A 1201 49.40 -17.42 -39.37
CA ASP A 1201 50.25 -18.57 -39.07
C ASP A 1201 50.08 -19.04 -37.61
N TRP A 1202 50.11 -20.37 -37.40
CA TRP A 1202 49.82 -20.95 -36.09
C TRP A 1202 50.89 -20.49 -35.08
N GLY A 1203 50.47 -19.84 -34.00
CA GLY A 1203 51.32 -19.42 -32.90
C GLY A 1203 51.87 -20.60 -32.08
N THR A 1204 52.79 -21.36 -32.68
CA THR A 1204 53.67 -22.44 -32.18
C THR A 1204 53.06 -23.61 -31.39
N ASP A 1205 51.82 -23.55 -30.91
CA ASP A 1205 51.15 -24.64 -30.20
C ASP A 1205 50.01 -25.24 -31.03
N SER A 1206 50.18 -26.49 -31.47
CA SER A 1206 49.15 -27.27 -32.15
C SER A 1206 48.08 -27.75 -31.16
N ARG A 1207 46.95 -27.01 -31.07
CA ARG A 1207 45.87 -27.22 -30.06
C ARG A 1207 44.61 -27.90 -30.60
N VAL A 1208 44.76 -28.64 -31.71
CA VAL A 1208 43.74 -29.57 -32.24
C VAL A 1208 44.05 -30.97 -31.72
N VAL A 1209 43.05 -31.66 -31.18
CA VAL A 1209 43.16 -33.06 -30.74
C VAL A 1209 42.84 -33.97 -31.92
N TYR A 1210 43.87 -34.61 -32.47
CA TYR A 1210 43.75 -35.57 -33.56
C TYR A 1210 43.27 -36.94 -33.05
N ASP A 1211 41.96 -37.10 -32.94
CA ASP A 1211 41.26 -38.36 -32.63
C ASP A 1211 40.76 -39.07 -33.91
N GLY A 1212 41.61 -39.11 -34.94
CA GLY A 1212 41.39 -39.84 -36.19
C GLY A 1212 40.76 -39.06 -37.34
N GLY A 1213 40.45 -37.76 -37.14
CA GLY A 1213 39.92 -36.87 -38.18
C GLY A 1213 41.00 -36.10 -38.96
N GLN A 1214 40.58 -35.23 -39.88
CA GLN A 1214 41.46 -34.46 -40.77
C GLN A 1214 41.00 -33.00 -40.90
N ILE A 1215 41.92 -32.06 -41.15
CA ILE A 1215 41.59 -30.69 -41.59
C ILE A 1215 42.16 -30.47 -43.00
N ILE A 1216 41.36 -29.90 -43.90
CA ILE A 1216 41.70 -29.67 -45.31
C ILE A 1216 41.40 -28.22 -45.68
N TRP A 1217 42.42 -27.48 -46.11
CA TRP A 1217 42.25 -26.15 -46.70
C TRP A 1217 41.93 -26.28 -48.18
N THR A 1218 40.89 -25.58 -48.65
CA THR A 1218 40.26 -25.86 -49.97
C THR A 1218 40.55 -24.84 -51.06
N VAL A 1219 41.51 -23.94 -50.84
CA VAL A 1219 41.92 -22.92 -51.83
C VAL A 1219 43.10 -23.42 -52.68
N ALA A 1220 43.08 -23.07 -53.96
CA ALA A 1220 43.87 -23.73 -55.00
C ALA A 1220 45.40 -23.60 -54.80
N GLY A 1221 46.06 -24.72 -54.53
CA GLY A 1221 47.52 -24.85 -54.66
C GLY A 1221 48.20 -25.62 -53.53
N THR A 1222 47.66 -25.60 -52.31
CA THR A 1222 48.36 -26.11 -51.12
C THR A 1222 47.46 -27.00 -50.28
N VAL A 1223 47.74 -28.30 -50.26
CA VAL A 1223 47.13 -29.25 -49.33
C VAL A 1223 48.07 -29.42 -48.14
N LEU A 1224 47.82 -28.70 -47.05
CA LEU A 1224 48.49 -28.94 -45.77
C LEU A 1224 47.70 -30.02 -45.00
N ILE A 1225 48.16 -31.27 -45.07
CA ILE A 1225 47.69 -32.32 -44.14
C ILE A 1225 48.57 -32.24 -42.91
N LEU A 1226 48.00 -31.75 -41.81
CA LEU A 1226 48.53 -31.98 -40.47
C LEU A 1226 48.05 -33.38 -40.03
N GLN A 1227 49.00 -34.29 -39.77
CA GLN A 1227 48.77 -35.63 -39.22
C GLN A 1227 48.99 -35.66 -37.70
#